data_AF-A0A2H5FN75-F1
#
_entry.id   AF-A0A2H5FN75-F1
#
_cell.length_a   1.000
_cell.length_b   1.000
_cell.length_c   1.000
_cell.angle_alpha   90.00
_cell.angle_beta   90.00
_cell.angle_gamma   90.00
#
_symmetry.space_group_name_H-M   'P 1'
#
loop_
_entity.id
_entity.type
_entity.pdbx_description
1 polymer ?
#
loop_
_entity_poly.entity_id
_entity_poly.type
_entity_poly.pdbx_seq_one_letter_code
_entity_poly.pdbx_strand_id
1 'polypeptide(L)'
;MPNQPDKLLPLKEKDTLLMRSNPNSIALRVVVITNNPSKFAEFKKQLGDGYGMDIHQWKTDQNTSTEESLADICQQIMLAQRYSPHFILKEDSTLVARSDGKDLTTLPLEQLKELSLESVIHTSNLKVMKPQWETLEFEGKEKKRLTGFSLRHYEKRSYGYIQEESKITPCKLGFGWDSYFVNAATNLTNEEFYERYGKISARQHTISDFIESYLRYKTLLSLKHHQLPLSRPIEFGEKHFSVRQFIEQEKHLSNPHVSDWGIDKLRAAVLNEGLFFKAAWSRPVKNYFSPPFSGLPLTAKKDEAEETIFMQHDMLHHLVCDLICDVPLPSKLQFYVYSSWRMLSEACTLVLADMLYADGLIKSGVERSCVDKRIYPLFECIKKVQNVVSPKQMAKEDKIEFIKKLLSANSHYALLGDDSQWKALLTQSDGTIKEEHLLCLKAYKDHFGKFFIGDNAWTRANFDNMQKESAPLARWIDSVGRDQFKHAHIPLLSEITQEVKEQEINEQDYAEVFKAVFNIVFSTKIKPYLERDSIQLENNEVLQSRAFRRFLIGQVSLIARYPTPLNLDHISKQLFARIQDQTPFSNQEQDKIRNLLKQYILGLEGLRLMSREEALNAIDCSPVFPPVYISYQEMQAKYETIANCVDETIHHHDGFDNQSPKLNGMQGTFFNQYKLTNKKKGIEDIVQDDLKANSVLQN
;
A
#
# COMPACT_ATOMS: atom_id res chain seq x y z
N MET A 1 0.85 35.43 -37.97
CA MET A 1 1.59 34.51 -37.08
C MET A 1 1.58 35.10 -35.68
N PRO A 2 1.08 34.38 -34.67
CA PRO A 2 1.56 34.65 -33.32
C PRO A 2 1.89 33.38 -32.51
N ASN A 3 3.03 33.48 -31.86
CA ASN A 3 3.44 32.91 -30.56
C ASN A 3 3.51 31.38 -30.44
N GLN A 4 4.70 30.87 -30.77
CA GLN A 4 5.20 29.60 -30.24
C GLN A 4 5.20 29.64 -28.70
N PRO A 5 4.70 28.59 -28.01
CA PRO A 5 4.85 28.49 -26.57
C PRO A 5 6.32 28.24 -26.22
N ASP A 6 6.80 28.95 -25.20
CA ASP A 6 8.15 28.84 -24.67
C ASP A 6 8.54 27.38 -24.43
N LYS A 7 9.67 26.99 -25.01
CA LYS A 7 10.35 25.74 -24.71
C LYS A 7 10.78 25.75 -23.24
N LEU A 8 9.95 25.18 -22.37
CA LEU A 8 10.29 24.88 -20.99
C LEU A 8 11.48 23.92 -20.96
N LEU A 9 12.59 24.36 -20.35
CA LEU A 9 13.70 23.49 -20.00
C LEU A 9 13.23 22.46 -18.95
N PRO A 10 13.39 21.15 -19.22
CA PRO A 10 12.88 20.09 -18.36
C PRO A 10 13.65 19.99 -17.03
N LEU A 11 12.97 19.52 -15.97
CA LEU A 11 13.63 18.96 -14.78
C LEU A 11 14.64 17.92 -15.26
N LYS A 12 15.93 18.15 -14.98
CA LYS A 12 17.00 17.19 -15.30
C LYS A 12 16.70 15.87 -14.59
N GLU A 13 16.99 14.73 -15.24
CA GLU A 13 16.82 13.37 -14.70
C GLU A 13 17.37 13.20 -13.27
N LYS A 14 18.36 14.02 -12.87
CA LYS A 14 18.93 14.08 -11.51
C LYS A 14 17.92 14.38 -10.40
N ASP A 15 16.84 15.13 -10.64
CA ASP A 15 15.84 15.41 -9.59
C ASP A 15 14.85 14.24 -9.40
N THR A 16 14.64 13.43 -10.43
CA THR A 16 13.93 12.14 -10.34
C THR A 16 14.77 11.03 -9.69
N LEU A 17 16.09 11.20 -9.64
CA LEU A 17 17.05 10.28 -9.01
C LEU A 17 17.11 10.43 -7.47
N LEU A 18 16.62 11.55 -6.91
CA LEU A 18 16.59 11.80 -5.45
C LEU A 18 15.61 10.92 -4.66
N MET A 19 14.76 10.14 -5.33
CA MET A 19 13.72 9.32 -4.68
C MET A 19 14.03 7.81 -4.60
N ARG A 20 15.21 7.34 -5.03
CA ARG A 20 15.34 5.93 -5.44
C ARG A 20 16.41 5.05 -4.79
N SER A 21 17.19 5.52 -3.83
CA SER A 21 18.16 4.62 -3.17
C SER A 21 18.51 5.00 -1.73
N ASN A 22 17.71 5.87 -1.12
CA ASN A 22 17.97 6.31 0.23
C ASN A 22 16.68 6.15 1.05
N PRO A 23 16.67 5.37 2.15
CA PRO A 23 15.64 5.53 3.19
C PRO A 23 15.58 6.98 3.74
N ASN A 24 16.53 7.85 3.33
CA ASN A 24 16.50 9.30 3.52
C ASN A 24 15.89 10.08 2.32
N SER A 25 15.10 9.49 1.42
CA SER A 25 14.37 10.30 0.44
C SER A 25 13.38 11.16 1.22
N ILE A 26 13.77 12.40 1.52
CA ILE A 26 13.00 13.38 2.27
C ILE A 26 11.58 13.36 1.68
N ALA A 27 10.60 12.96 2.48
CA ALA A 27 9.21 13.02 2.09
C ALA A 27 8.95 14.40 1.47
N LEU A 28 8.28 14.45 0.31
CA LEU A 28 7.98 15.72 -0.33
C LEU A 28 7.25 16.59 0.69
N ARG A 29 7.90 17.69 1.08
CA ARG A 29 7.36 18.62 2.06
C ARG A 29 6.34 19.54 1.40
N VAL A 30 5.16 19.61 1.99
CA VAL A 30 4.07 20.47 1.53
C VAL A 30 3.63 21.35 2.69
N VAL A 31 3.51 22.64 2.42
CA VAL A 31 2.91 23.57 3.37
C VAL A 31 1.51 23.91 2.89
N VAL A 32 0.51 23.71 3.75
CA VAL A 32 -0.88 24.07 3.47
C VAL A 32 -1.21 25.33 4.27
N ILE A 33 -1.51 26.41 3.54
CA ILE A 33 -1.94 27.67 4.13
C ILE A 33 -3.42 27.55 4.47
N THR A 34 -3.74 27.37 5.74
CA THR A 34 -5.12 27.27 6.24
C THR A 34 -5.18 27.47 7.75
N ASN A 35 -6.16 28.25 8.20
CA ASN A 35 -6.51 28.33 9.63
C ASN A 35 -7.50 27.24 10.05
N ASN A 36 -8.09 26.52 9.09
CA ASN A 36 -9.09 25.49 9.34
C ASN A 36 -8.43 24.11 9.56
N PRO A 37 -8.54 23.52 10.77
CA PRO A 37 -7.93 22.23 11.09
C PRO A 37 -8.55 21.05 10.32
N SER A 38 -9.86 21.09 10.04
CA SER A 38 -10.54 20.03 9.27
C SER A 38 -10.08 20.02 7.81
N LYS A 39 -9.92 21.19 7.18
CA LYS A 39 -9.30 21.30 5.85
C LYS A 39 -7.89 20.73 5.85
N PHE A 40 -7.08 21.08 6.85
CA PHE A 40 -5.72 20.55 6.98
C PHE A 40 -5.70 19.02 7.11
N ALA A 41 -6.60 18.45 7.91
CA ALA A 41 -6.75 17.01 8.08
C ALA A 41 -7.09 16.30 6.75
N GLU A 42 -7.92 16.89 5.89
CA GLU A 42 -8.21 16.35 4.55
C GLU A 42 -6.97 16.30 3.65
N PHE A 43 -6.15 17.36 3.63
CA PHE A 43 -4.88 17.37 2.89
C PHE A 43 -3.90 16.35 3.47
N LYS A 44 -3.80 16.27 4.80
CA LYS A 44 -2.93 15.30 5.48
C LYS A 44 -3.35 13.87 5.16
N LYS A 45 -4.65 13.56 5.16
CA LYS A 45 -5.17 12.23 4.80
C LYS A 45 -4.83 11.87 3.35
N GLN A 46 -5.03 12.78 2.40
CA GLN A 46 -4.80 12.48 0.97
C GLN A 46 -3.33 12.44 0.60
N LEU A 47 -2.58 13.48 0.97
CA LEU A 47 -1.19 13.65 0.54
C LEU A 47 -0.21 13.01 1.53
N GLY A 48 -0.46 13.16 2.83
CA GLY A 48 0.34 12.53 3.87
C GLY A 48 0.12 11.03 3.88
N ASP A 49 -1.08 10.58 4.22
CA ASP A 49 -1.34 9.14 4.37
C ASP A 49 -1.39 8.42 3.02
N GLY A 50 -1.98 9.04 1.98
CA GLY A 50 -2.06 8.45 0.64
C GLY A 50 -0.75 8.45 -0.15
N TYR A 51 0.09 9.49 0.01
CA TYR A 51 1.30 9.69 -0.80
C TYR A 51 2.59 9.79 0.01
N GLY A 52 2.56 9.56 1.32
CA GLY A 52 3.73 9.61 2.20
C GLY A 52 4.46 10.96 2.18
N MET A 53 3.71 12.06 2.01
CA MET A 53 4.24 13.42 2.00
C MET A 53 4.30 13.98 3.42
N ASP A 54 5.23 14.89 3.67
CA ASP A 54 5.37 15.57 4.96
C ASP A 54 4.56 16.89 4.90
N ILE A 55 3.39 16.88 5.55
CA ILE A 55 2.37 17.94 5.41
C ILE A 55 2.39 18.84 6.64
N HIS A 56 2.64 20.13 6.43
CA HIS A 56 2.73 21.15 7.48
C HIS A 56 1.61 22.19 7.34
N GLN A 57 1.02 22.60 8.46
CA GLN A 57 0.03 23.67 8.48
C GLN A 57 0.73 25.02 8.64
N TRP A 58 0.38 25.99 7.79
CA TRP A 58 0.73 27.40 8.01
C TRP A 58 -0.53 28.19 8.29
N LYS A 59 -0.58 28.82 9.47
CA LYS A 59 -1.68 29.68 9.89
C LYS A 59 -1.33 31.13 9.56
N THR A 60 -2.29 31.87 9.05
CA THR A 60 -2.16 33.30 8.78
C THR A 60 -2.95 34.07 9.83
N ASP A 61 -2.49 35.25 10.20
CA ASP A 61 -3.28 36.13 11.06
C ASP A 61 -4.60 36.46 10.34
N GLN A 62 -5.73 36.33 11.05
CA GLN A 62 -7.08 36.29 10.49
C GLN A 62 -7.50 37.55 9.70
N ASN A 63 -6.64 38.57 9.63
CA ASN A 63 -6.88 39.85 8.98
C ASN A 63 -6.07 40.10 7.69
N THR A 64 -5.25 39.15 7.20
CA THR A 64 -4.63 39.27 5.86
C THR A 64 -5.64 38.91 4.76
N SER A 65 -6.73 39.67 4.74
CA SER A 65 -7.74 39.70 3.66
C SER A 65 -7.31 40.59 2.50
N THR A 66 -6.28 41.42 2.70
CA THR A 66 -5.55 42.04 1.60
C THR A 66 -4.57 41.04 1.03
N GLU A 67 -4.38 41.09 -0.28
CA GLU A 67 -3.28 40.47 -1.00
C GLU A 67 -1.92 40.94 -0.43
N GLU A 68 -1.55 40.58 0.80
CA GLU A 68 -0.16 40.22 1.04
C GLU A 68 0.16 39.25 -0.08
N SER A 69 1.12 39.62 -0.92
CA SER A 69 1.34 38.86 -2.13
C SER A 69 1.59 37.42 -1.68
N LEU A 70 0.95 36.44 -2.31
CA LEU A 70 1.19 35.03 -1.93
C LEU A 70 2.70 34.72 -1.92
N ALA A 71 3.49 35.48 -2.69
CA ALA A 71 4.94 35.51 -2.65
C ALA A 71 5.53 35.94 -1.29
N ASP A 72 5.00 36.96 -0.61
CA ASP A 72 5.42 37.39 0.72
C ASP A 72 5.16 36.31 1.77
N ILE A 73 3.97 35.70 1.77
CA ILE A 73 3.65 34.57 2.66
C ILE A 73 4.59 33.40 2.37
N CYS A 74 4.83 33.10 1.09
CA CYS A 74 5.79 32.07 0.71
C CYS A 74 7.21 32.41 1.20
N GLN A 75 7.65 33.66 1.07
CA GLN A 75 8.95 34.10 1.56
C GLN A 75 9.05 33.98 3.09
N GLN A 76 7.99 34.34 3.82
CA GLN A 76 7.92 34.16 5.27
C GLN A 76 7.99 32.68 5.67
N ILE A 77 7.23 31.81 4.99
CA ILE A 77 7.30 30.35 5.19
C ILE A 77 8.75 29.87 4.99
N MET A 78 9.41 30.33 3.92
CA MET A 78 10.78 29.96 3.60
C MET A 78 11.80 30.46 4.64
N LEU A 79 11.57 31.62 5.25
CA LEU A 79 12.43 32.19 6.30
C LEU A 79 12.19 31.55 7.67
N ALA A 80 10.93 31.25 7.99
CA ALA A 80 10.53 30.71 9.29
C ALA A 80 10.81 29.21 9.41
N GLN A 81 10.65 28.46 8.32
CA GLN A 81 10.96 27.04 8.33
C GLN A 81 12.46 26.84 8.17
N ARG A 82 13.06 26.06 9.07
CA ARG A 82 14.46 25.58 8.95
C ARG A 82 14.71 24.68 7.73
N TYR A 83 13.71 24.52 6.86
CA TYR A 83 13.66 23.56 5.76
C TYR A 83 12.88 24.14 4.57
N SER A 84 13.25 23.75 3.35
CA SER A 84 12.61 24.22 2.11
C SER A 84 11.41 23.34 1.70
N PRO A 85 10.17 23.85 1.66
CA PRO A 85 9.04 23.13 1.08
C PRO A 85 9.21 22.88 -0.42
N HIS A 86 8.62 21.78 -0.90
CA HIS A 86 8.53 21.47 -2.33
C HIS A 86 7.30 22.12 -2.96
N PHE A 87 6.22 22.21 -2.19
CA PHE A 87 4.96 22.82 -2.61
C PHE A 87 4.35 23.63 -1.48
N ILE A 88 3.72 24.75 -1.84
CA ILE A 88 2.88 25.53 -0.94
C ILE A 88 1.48 25.53 -1.56
N LEU A 89 0.47 25.18 -0.77
CA LEU A 89 -0.90 25.02 -1.21
C LEU A 89 -1.81 26.00 -0.47
N LYS A 90 -2.68 26.69 -1.21
CA LYS A 90 -3.78 27.49 -0.64
C LYS A 90 -5.08 27.09 -1.31
N GLU A 91 -6.09 26.76 -0.52
CA GLU A 91 -7.39 26.31 -1.00
C GLU A 91 -8.52 27.18 -0.46
N ASP A 92 -9.28 27.74 -1.39
CA ASP A 92 -10.44 28.57 -1.12
C ASP A 92 -11.69 27.83 -1.64
N SER A 93 -12.70 27.65 -0.80
CA SER A 93 -13.96 27.01 -1.20
C SER A 93 -15.14 27.94 -0.96
N THR A 94 -16.09 27.95 -1.90
CA THR A 94 -17.33 28.71 -1.79
C THR A 94 -18.54 27.81 -2.01
N LEU A 95 -19.67 28.15 -1.37
CA LEU A 95 -20.97 27.56 -1.61
C LEU A 95 -21.91 28.66 -2.09
N VAL A 96 -22.46 28.55 -3.28
CA VAL A 96 -23.23 29.62 -3.93
C VAL A 96 -24.62 29.13 -4.33
N ALA A 97 -25.67 29.90 -4.02
CA ALA A 97 -27.02 29.65 -4.48
C ALA A 97 -27.12 29.79 -6.01
N ARG A 98 -27.83 28.88 -6.67
CA ARG A 98 -27.99 28.90 -8.13
C ARG A 98 -29.07 29.87 -8.58
N SER A 99 -30.05 30.15 -7.73
CA SER A 99 -31.15 31.05 -8.04
C SER A 99 -30.69 32.50 -8.23
N ASP A 100 -29.83 33.01 -7.34
CA ASP A 100 -29.45 34.43 -7.27
C ASP A 100 -27.94 34.68 -7.21
N GLY A 101 -27.11 33.63 -7.13
CA GLY A 101 -25.65 33.75 -7.02
C GLY A 101 -25.18 34.19 -5.63
N LYS A 102 -26.04 34.17 -4.61
CA LYS A 102 -25.69 34.54 -3.23
C LYS A 102 -24.64 33.60 -2.65
N ASP A 103 -23.59 34.16 -2.06
CA ASP A 103 -22.59 33.40 -1.31
C ASP A 103 -23.20 32.92 0.02
N LEU A 104 -23.25 31.60 0.18
CA LEU A 104 -23.79 30.91 1.34
C LEU A 104 -22.71 30.40 2.29
N THR A 105 -21.43 30.58 1.95
CA THR A 105 -20.28 29.94 2.62
C THR A 105 -20.19 30.25 4.11
N THR A 106 -20.58 31.46 4.51
CA THR A 106 -20.49 31.98 5.88
C THR A 106 -21.84 32.20 6.53
N LEU A 107 -22.95 31.80 5.89
CA LEU A 107 -24.27 31.98 6.47
C LEU A 107 -24.42 31.09 7.72
N PRO A 108 -25.04 31.62 8.80
CA PRO A 108 -25.40 30.82 9.96
C PRO A 108 -26.34 29.67 9.58
N LEU A 109 -26.24 28.54 10.30
CA LEU A 109 -27.05 27.34 10.05
C LEU A 109 -28.57 27.64 10.01
N GLU A 110 -29.05 28.53 10.88
CA GLU A 110 -30.47 28.91 10.91
C GLU A 110 -30.93 29.61 9.62
N GLN A 111 -30.08 30.42 8.99
CA GLN A 111 -30.40 31.06 7.70
C GLN A 111 -30.31 30.07 6.53
N LEU A 112 -29.51 29.01 6.67
CA LEU A 112 -29.43 27.95 5.66
C LEU A 112 -30.65 27.03 5.69
N LYS A 113 -31.28 26.84 6.86
CA LYS A 113 -32.55 26.09 6.97
C LYS A 113 -33.67 26.72 6.13
N GLU A 114 -33.71 28.05 6.08
CA GLU A 114 -34.65 28.81 5.24
C GLU A 114 -34.43 28.57 3.74
N LEU A 115 -33.27 28.04 3.35
CA LEU A 115 -32.90 27.70 1.98
C LEU A 115 -33.07 26.19 1.70
N SER A 116 -33.95 25.50 2.43
CA SER A 116 -34.26 24.08 2.23
C SER A 116 -34.56 23.77 0.76
N LEU A 117 -33.89 22.76 0.20
CA LEU A 117 -33.93 22.34 -1.21
C LEU A 117 -33.41 23.37 -2.22
N GLU A 118 -32.82 24.49 -1.78
CA GLU A 118 -32.18 25.44 -2.68
C GLU A 118 -31.03 24.78 -3.41
N SER A 119 -31.01 24.94 -4.73
CA SER A 119 -29.95 24.41 -5.57
C SER A 119 -28.67 25.22 -5.38
N VAL A 120 -27.55 24.55 -5.13
CA VAL A 120 -26.27 25.21 -4.81
C VAL A 120 -25.10 24.63 -5.61
N ILE A 121 -24.04 25.43 -5.73
CA ILE A 121 -22.77 25.04 -6.32
C ILE A 121 -21.67 25.21 -5.28
N HIS A 122 -21.03 24.10 -4.92
CA HIS A 122 -19.78 24.12 -4.19
C HIS A 122 -18.62 24.26 -5.18
N THR A 123 -17.85 25.33 -5.08
CA THR A 123 -16.62 25.54 -5.86
C THR A 123 -15.40 25.45 -4.96
N SER A 124 -14.36 24.73 -5.39
CA SER A 124 -13.05 24.69 -4.73
C SER A 124 -11.99 25.20 -5.70
N ASN A 125 -11.13 26.09 -5.20
CA ASN A 125 -10.01 26.70 -5.91
C ASN A 125 -8.71 26.39 -5.18
N LEU A 126 -7.86 25.55 -5.78
CA LEU A 126 -6.54 25.22 -5.25
C LEU A 126 -5.46 25.97 -6.01
N LYS A 127 -4.73 26.83 -5.31
CA LYS A 127 -3.51 27.50 -5.78
C LYS A 127 -2.29 26.70 -5.33
N VAL A 128 -1.46 26.30 -6.28
CA VAL A 128 -0.25 25.52 -6.06
C VAL A 128 0.97 26.34 -6.44
N MET A 129 1.82 26.61 -5.45
CA MET A 129 3.06 27.35 -5.63
C MET A 129 4.22 26.38 -5.48
N LYS A 130 5.08 26.32 -6.50
CA LYS A 130 6.31 25.53 -6.48
C LYS A 130 7.52 26.48 -6.47
N PRO A 131 8.33 26.48 -5.39
CA PRO A 131 9.56 27.28 -5.32
C PRO A 131 10.52 26.93 -6.46
N GLN A 132 11.13 27.96 -7.06
CA GLN A 132 12.15 27.84 -8.09
C GLN A 132 13.52 28.18 -7.50
N TRP A 133 14.48 27.28 -7.70
CA TRP A 133 15.81 27.37 -7.10
C TRP A 133 16.86 27.47 -8.19
N GLU A 134 17.81 28.37 -8.01
CA GLU A 134 19.06 28.42 -8.77
C GLU A 134 20.19 27.87 -7.89
N THR A 135 20.97 26.94 -8.44
CA THR A 135 22.19 26.45 -7.77
C THR A 135 23.34 27.39 -8.11
N LEU A 136 23.90 28.02 -7.09
CA LEU A 136 25.07 28.87 -7.17
C LEU A 136 26.26 28.14 -6.53
N GLU A 137 27.42 28.16 -7.17
CA GLU A 137 28.66 27.68 -6.57
C GLU A 137 29.34 28.85 -5.85
N PHE A 138 29.54 28.72 -4.53
CA PHE A 138 30.20 29.73 -3.72
C PHE A 138 31.24 29.05 -2.84
N GLU A 139 32.52 29.38 -3.01
CA GLU A 139 33.65 28.78 -2.28
C GLU A 139 33.71 27.24 -2.41
N GLY A 140 33.40 26.71 -3.60
CA GLY A 140 33.38 25.26 -3.86
C GLY A 140 32.23 24.51 -3.17
N LYS A 141 31.23 25.23 -2.62
CA LYS A 141 30.00 24.63 -2.07
C LYS A 141 28.79 25.06 -2.89
N GLU A 142 27.93 24.11 -3.22
CA GLU A 142 26.62 24.40 -3.82
C GLU A 142 25.71 25.08 -2.80
N LYS A 143 25.24 26.29 -3.13
CA LYS A 143 24.20 27.01 -2.41
C LYS A 143 22.97 27.14 -3.31
N LYS A 144 21.78 26.90 -2.76
CA LYS A 144 20.53 27.14 -3.49
C LYS A 144 19.99 28.53 -3.16
N ARG A 145 19.71 29.33 -4.18
CA ARG A 145 19.05 30.63 -4.06
C ARG A 145 17.63 30.52 -4.62
N LEU A 146 16.64 30.97 -3.85
CA LEU A 146 15.28 31.08 -4.34
C LEU A 146 15.21 32.22 -5.38
N THR A 147 14.74 31.93 -6.58
CA THR A 147 14.62 32.90 -7.67
C THR A 147 13.18 33.30 -7.97
N GLY A 148 12.21 32.51 -7.52
CA GLY A 148 10.80 32.81 -7.69
C GLY A 148 9.91 31.62 -7.37
N PHE A 149 8.67 31.70 -7.85
CA PHE A 149 7.68 30.64 -7.72
C PHE A 149 6.97 30.44 -9.05
N SER A 150 6.67 29.18 -9.37
CA SER A 150 5.67 28.88 -10.40
C SER A 150 4.32 28.68 -9.73
N LEU A 151 3.29 29.34 -10.25
CA LEU A 151 1.92 29.29 -9.75
C LEU A 151 1.03 28.51 -10.72
N ARG A 152 0.22 27.59 -10.20
CA ARG A 152 -0.80 26.86 -10.97
C ARG A 152 -2.12 26.86 -10.22
N HIS A 153 -3.21 26.95 -10.96
CA HIS A 153 -4.57 27.02 -10.44
C HIS A 153 -5.36 25.78 -10.87
N TYR A 154 -6.12 25.22 -9.94
CA TYR A 154 -7.11 24.18 -10.19
C TYR A 154 -8.46 24.61 -9.63
N GLU A 155 -9.51 24.54 -10.44
CA GLU A 155 -10.88 24.83 -10.03
C GLU A 155 -11.75 23.59 -10.29
N LYS A 156 -12.58 23.23 -9.31
CA LYS A 156 -13.62 22.20 -9.47
C LYS A 156 -14.93 22.65 -8.87
N ARG A 157 -16.02 22.11 -9.43
CA ARG A 157 -17.40 22.39 -9.00
C ARG A 157 -18.14 21.11 -8.67
N SER A 158 -18.92 21.14 -7.60
CA SER A 158 -19.88 20.10 -7.22
C SER A 158 -21.26 20.71 -7.14
N TYR A 159 -22.21 20.08 -7.83
CA TYR A 159 -23.60 20.52 -7.88
C TYR A 159 -24.41 19.74 -6.85
N GLY A 160 -25.30 20.44 -6.17
CA GLY A 160 -26.10 19.88 -5.10
C GLY A 160 -27.25 20.78 -4.71
N TYR A 161 -27.82 20.51 -3.55
CA TYR A 161 -28.85 21.32 -2.94
C TYR A 161 -28.72 21.30 -1.41
N ILE A 162 -29.33 22.27 -0.73
CA ILE A 162 -29.41 22.28 0.72
C ILE A 162 -30.47 21.27 1.17
N GLN A 163 -30.11 20.40 2.12
CA GLN A 163 -30.98 19.36 2.64
C GLN A 163 -32.29 19.93 3.20
N GLU A 164 -33.34 19.11 3.20
CA GLU A 164 -34.60 19.46 3.85
C GLU A 164 -34.38 19.86 5.31
N GLU A 165 -34.98 20.98 5.72
CA GLU A 165 -34.84 21.54 7.07
C GLU A 165 -35.01 20.49 8.18
N SER A 166 -36.02 19.63 8.07
CA SER A 166 -36.32 18.58 9.04
C SER A 166 -35.21 17.54 9.22
N LYS A 167 -34.26 17.46 8.29
CA LYS A 167 -33.14 16.52 8.28
C LYS A 167 -31.78 17.20 8.45
N ILE A 168 -31.73 18.53 8.52
CA ILE A 168 -30.48 19.27 8.76
C ILE A 168 -30.02 19.01 10.20
N THR A 169 -28.90 18.32 10.35
CA THR A 169 -28.24 18.13 11.65
C THR A 169 -26.94 18.94 11.72
N PRO A 170 -26.52 19.36 12.93
CA PRO A 170 -25.19 19.93 13.12
C PRO A 170 -24.11 18.96 12.64
N CYS A 171 -23.14 19.49 11.90
CA CYS A 171 -21.99 18.72 11.43
C CYS A 171 -21.22 18.15 12.63
N LYS A 172 -21.06 16.82 12.70
CA LYS A 172 -20.30 16.13 13.75
C LYS A 172 -18.83 16.54 13.72
N LEU A 173 -18.33 16.94 12.56
CA LEU A 173 -16.96 17.44 12.36
C LEU A 173 -16.79 18.93 12.74
N GLY A 174 -17.86 19.58 13.20
CA GLY A 174 -17.81 20.89 13.88
C GLY A 174 -17.66 22.13 13.00
N PHE A 175 -17.57 21.98 11.67
CA PHE A 175 -17.43 23.13 10.75
C PHE A 175 -17.96 22.84 9.34
N GLY A 176 -18.45 23.89 8.67
CA GLY A 176 -18.76 23.89 7.24
C GLY A 176 -20.19 23.45 6.92
N TRP A 177 -20.36 22.98 5.69
CA TRP A 177 -21.66 22.68 5.10
C TRP A 177 -21.85 21.20 4.75
N ASP A 178 -20.97 20.34 5.26
CA ASP A 178 -20.95 18.92 4.89
C ASP A 178 -22.20 18.15 5.34
N SER A 179 -22.85 18.56 6.44
CA SER A 179 -24.03 17.87 6.99
C SER A 179 -25.36 18.29 6.35
N TYR A 180 -25.35 19.24 5.42
CA TYR A 180 -26.57 19.73 4.76
C TYR A 180 -26.41 20.02 3.27
N PHE A 181 -25.20 20.04 2.70
CA PHE A 181 -25.04 19.97 1.25
C PHE A 181 -25.27 18.55 0.77
N VAL A 182 -26.34 18.34 0.02
CA VAL A 182 -26.63 17.07 -0.64
C VAL A 182 -26.05 17.09 -2.04
N ASN A 183 -25.18 16.13 -2.34
CA ASN A 183 -24.61 15.98 -3.68
C ASN A 183 -25.69 15.41 -4.62
N ALA A 184 -25.97 16.12 -5.72
CA ALA A 184 -27.03 15.73 -6.64
C ALA A 184 -26.81 14.36 -7.30
N ALA A 185 -25.57 13.88 -7.41
CA ALA A 185 -25.26 12.59 -8.02
C ALA A 185 -25.53 11.41 -7.09
N THR A 186 -25.35 11.58 -5.79
CA THR A 186 -25.45 10.49 -4.80
C THR A 186 -26.70 10.60 -3.93
N ASN A 187 -27.34 11.76 -3.90
CA ASN A 187 -28.45 12.09 -3.02
C ASN A 187 -28.13 11.89 -1.53
N LEU A 188 -26.84 12.02 -1.18
CA LEU A 188 -26.31 11.94 0.18
C LEU A 188 -25.64 13.26 0.53
N THR A 189 -25.66 13.63 1.81
CA THR A 189 -24.81 14.72 2.28
C THR A 189 -23.34 14.35 2.20
N ASN A 190 -22.44 15.32 2.20
CA ASN A 190 -21.00 15.02 2.28
C ASN A 190 -20.65 14.26 3.56
N GLU A 191 -21.33 14.53 4.68
CA GLU A 191 -21.12 13.84 5.95
C GLU A 191 -21.61 12.39 5.87
N GLU A 192 -22.82 12.14 5.38
CA GLU A 192 -23.35 10.79 5.17
C GLU A 192 -22.46 9.99 4.19
N PHE A 193 -21.97 10.66 3.15
CA PHE A 193 -21.07 10.07 2.18
C PHE A 193 -19.72 9.74 2.83
N TYR A 194 -19.15 10.66 3.63
CA TYR A 194 -17.91 10.46 4.36
C TYR A 194 -17.98 9.28 5.33
N GLU A 195 -19.05 9.18 6.10
CA GLU A 195 -19.26 8.08 7.06
C GLU A 195 -19.34 6.71 6.38
N ARG A 196 -19.85 6.65 5.14
CA ARG A 196 -20.06 5.39 4.43
C ARG A 196 -18.91 5.00 3.51
N TYR A 197 -18.32 5.96 2.80
CA TYR A 197 -17.43 5.71 1.66
C TYR A 197 -16.17 6.59 1.63
N GLY A 198 -16.00 7.50 2.60
CA GLY A 198 -15.01 8.57 2.54
C GLY A 198 -15.53 9.81 1.80
N LYS A 199 -14.79 10.93 1.81
CA LYS A 199 -15.29 12.24 1.31
C LYS A 199 -14.90 12.45 -0.15
N ILE A 200 -15.90 12.68 -1.01
CA ILE A 200 -15.70 13.12 -2.40
C ILE A 200 -16.34 14.50 -2.56
N SER A 201 -15.50 15.52 -2.66
CA SER A 201 -15.90 16.92 -2.75
C SER A 201 -15.16 17.62 -3.88
N ALA A 202 -15.56 18.86 -4.23
CA ALA A 202 -14.82 19.66 -5.19
C ALA A 202 -13.33 19.83 -4.77
N ARG A 203 -13.05 19.92 -3.46
CA ARG A 203 -11.69 19.96 -2.91
C ARG A 203 -10.90 18.69 -3.20
N GLN A 204 -11.53 17.53 -3.05
CA GLN A 204 -10.91 16.24 -3.38
C GLN A 204 -10.48 16.20 -4.86
N HIS A 205 -11.33 16.74 -5.74
CA HIS A 205 -11.04 16.78 -7.17
C HIS A 205 -9.95 17.79 -7.54
N THR A 206 -9.83 18.94 -6.86
CA THR A 206 -8.70 19.86 -7.09
C THR A 206 -7.38 19.27 -6.59
N ILE A 207 -7.41 18.53 -5.47
CA ILE A 207 -6.24 17.77 -4.98
C ILE A 207 -5.88 16.65 -5.97
N SER A 208 -6.86 15.95 -6.53
CA SER A 208 -6.64 14.93 -7.57
C SER A 208 -5.91 15.51 -8.80
N ASP A 209 -6.31 16.69 -9.28
CA ASP A 209 -5.64 17.36 -10.40
C ASP A 209 -4.18 17.77 -10.05
N PHE A 210 -3.93 18.18 -8.80
CA PHE A 210 -2.58 18.44 -8.30
C PHE A 210 -1.72 17.17 -8.31
N ILE A 211 -2.25 16.06 -7.79
CA ILE A 211 -1.58 14.76 -7.77
C ILE A 211 -1.24 14.31 -9.20
N GLU A 212 -2.23 14.38 -10.10
CA GLU A 212 -2.05 14.00 -11.51
C GLU A 212 -0.92 14.81 -12.17
N SER A 213 -0.84 16.10 -11.84
CA SER A 213 0.10 17.02 -12.43
C SER A 213 1.54 16.94 -11.89
N TYR A 214 1.71 16.59 -10.61
CA TYR A 214 3.01 16.72 -9.93
C TYR A 214 3.54 15.44 -9.31
N LEU A 215 2.68 14.47 -8.98
CA LEU A 215 3.09 13.27 -8.22
C LEU A 215 3.07 11.98 -9.06
N ARG A 216 2.45 12.00 -10.24
CA ARG A 216 2.53 10.88 -11.18
C ARG A 216 3.89 10.83 -11.87
N TYR A 217 4.41 9.63 -12.03
CA TYR A 217 5.63 9.39 -12.77
C TYR A 217 5.34 9.52 -14.27
N LYS A 218 6.22 10.22 -14.99
CA LYS A 218 6.08 10.41 -16.45
C LYS A 218 6.23 9.11 -17.24
N THR A 219 7.02 8.18 -16.70
CA THR A 219 7.26 6.85 -17.25
C THR A 219 7.06 5.82 -16.15
N LEU A 220 6.71 4.60 -16.54
CA LEU A 220 6.67 3.47 -15.62
C LEU A 220 8.05 3.26 -14.98
N LEU A 221 8.06 2.98 -13.68
CA LEU A 221 9.29 2.62 -12.98
C LEU A 221 9.71 1.22 -13.40
N SER A 222 10.99 1.07 -13.74
CA SER A 222 11.60 -0.20 -14.10
C SER A 222 12.95 -0.34 -13.39
N LEU A 223 13.50 -1.56 -13.46
CA LEU A 223 14.91 -1.84 -13.20
C LEU A 223 15.79 -0.94 -14.07
N LYS A 224 16.96 -0.55 -13.56
CA LYS A 224 17.93 0.30 -14.25
C LYS A 224 18.80 -0.53 -15.19
N HIS A 225 19.27 -1.70 -14.77
CA HIS A 225 20.19 -2.53 -15.53
C HIS A 225 19.49 -3.61 -16.36
N HIS A 226 18.25 -3.98 -15.97
CA HIS A 226 17.43 -4.98 -16.65
C HIS A 226 16.09 -4.37 -17.10
N GLN A 227 16.12 -3.34 -17.94
CA GLN A 227 14.91 -2.64 -18.35
C GLN A 227 13.92 -3.59 -19.06
N LEU A 228 12.68 -3.60 -18.57
CA LEU A 228 11.61 -4.42 -19.13
C LEU A 228 10.73 -3.56 -20.07
N PRO A 229 10.35 -4.06 -21.25
CA PRO A 229 9.52 -3.32 -22.22
C PRO A 229 8.04 -3.35 -21.82
N LEU A 230 7.71 -2.78 -20.67
CA LEU A 230 6.36 -2.82 -20.11
C LEU A 230 5.45 -1.75 -20.72
N SER A 231 4.23 -2.15 -21.05
CA SER A 231 3.20 -1.27 -21.61
C SER A 231 2.14 -0.83 -20.57
N ARG A 232 2.10 -1.51 -19.42
CA ARG A 232 1.11 -1.32 -18.35
C ARG A 232 1.78 -1.43 -16.97
N PRO A 233 1.18 -0.85 -15.91
CA PRO A 233 1.69 -1.01 -14.56
C PRO A 233 1.73 -2.47 -14.08
N ILE A 234 0.73 -3.27 -14.44
CA ILE A 234 0.65 -4.70 -14.11
C ILE A 234 0.81 -5.52 -15.40
N GLU A 235 1.82 -6.38 -15.48
CA GLU A 235 2.11 -7.18 -16.67
C GLU A 235 2.26 -8.67 -16.35
N PHE A 236 1.45 -9.49 -17.03
CA PHE A 236 1.47 -10.96 -16.93
C PHE A 236 2.30 -11.60 -18.06
N GLY A 237 2.48 -10.88 -19.18
CA GLY A 237 3.31 -11.29 -20.32
C GLY A 237 2.56 -11.35 -21.65
N GLU A 238 1.62 -10.43 -21.89
CA GLU A 238 0.74 -10.43 -23.08
C GLU A 238 1.48 -10.16 -24.40
N LYS A 239 2.74 -9.65 -24.39
CA LYS A 239 3.47 -9.37 -25.64
C LYS A 239 4.89 -9.91 -25.77
N HIS A 240 5.80 -9.83 -24.78
CA HIS A 240 7.17 -10.33 -25.01
C HIS A 240 7.91 -10.91 -23.80
N PHE A 241 7.35 -10.90 -22.57
CA PHE A 241 8.15 -11.29 -21.41
C PHE A 241 7.36 -11.59 -20.14
N SER A 242 7.29 -12.86 -19.76
CA SER A 242 6.81 -13.31 -18.45
C SER A 242 7.91 -13.23 -17.38
N VAL A 243 7.52 -13.29 -16.10
CA VAL A 243 8.49 -13.37 -14.99
C VAL A 243 9.37 -14.62 -15.11
N ARG A 244 8.80 -15.75 -15.54
CA ARG A 244 9.54 -16.99 -15.78
C ARG A 244 10.62 -16.79 -16.86
N GLN A 245 10.23 -16.27 -18.02
CA GLN A 245 11.17 -16.02 -19.13
C GLN A 245 12.29 -15.07 -18.72
N PHE A 246 11.98 -14.05 -17.91
CA PHE A 246 13.00 -13.17 -17.37
C PHE A 246 14.02 -13.90 -16.51
N ILE A 247 13.57 -14.72 -15.55
CA ILE A 247 14.43 -15.49 -14.66
C ILE A 247 15.31 -16.47 -15.46
N GLU A 248 14.76 -17.10 -16.49
CA GLU A 248 15.50 -18.06 -17.34
C GLU A 248 16.59 -17.37 -18.20
N GLN A 249 16.41 -16.10 -18.55
CA GLN A 249 17.33 -15.35 -19.41
C GLN A 249 18.35 -14.51 -18.64
N GLU A 250 18.01 -14.08 -17.43
CA GLU A 250 18.89 -13.26 -16.60
C GLU A 250 19.95 -14.15 -15.93
N LYS A 251 21.22 -13.85 -16.16
CA LYS A 251 22.37 -14.70 -15.80
C LYS A 251 22.55 -14.91 -14.30
N HIS A 252 22.21 -13.93 -13.47
CA HIS A 252 22.35 -14.03 -12.01
C HIS A 252 21.21 -14.86 -11.40
N LEU A 253 19.99 -14.68 -11.89
CA LEU A 253 18.82 -15.43 -11.46
C LEU A 253 18.92 -16.88 -11.93
N SER A 254 19.33 -17.14 -13.17
CA SER A 254 19.53 -18.50 -13.72
C SER A 254 20.83 -19.19 -13.27
N ASN A 255 21.59 -18.57 -12.36
CA ASN A 255 22.91 -19.03 -11.95
C ASN A 255 22.89 -20.44 -11.33
N PRO A 256 23.72 -21.39 -11.81
CA PRO A 256 23.72 -22.77 -11.32
C PRO A 256 24.17 -22.91 -9.86
N HIS A 257 24.97 -22.00 -9.33
CA HIS A 257 25.43 -22.04 -7.93
C HIS A 257 24.34 -21.67 -6.91
N VAL A 258 23.23 -21.07 -7.38
CA VAL A 258 22.06 -20.78 -6.55
C VAL A 258 21.35 -22.07 -6.13
N SER A 259 21.45 -23.12 -6.95
CA SER A 259 20.89 -24.45 -6.65
C SER A 259 21.59 -25.15 -5.48
N ASP A 260 22.82 -24.76 -5.15
CA ASP A 260 23.61 -25.34 -4.04
C ASP A 260 22.84 -25.26 -2.72
N TRP A 261 22.10 -24.16 -2.53
CA TRP A 261 21.26 -23.87 -1.38
C TRP A 261 19.78 -24.25 -1.57
N GLY A 262 19.38 -24.68 -2.77
CA GLY A 262 17.99 -25.01 -3.11
C GLY A 262 17.07 -23.79 -3.33
N ILE A 263 17.64 -22.60 -3.55
CA ILE A 263 16.88 -21.37 -3.79
C ILE A 263 16.10 -21.43 -5.11
N ASP A 264 16.64 -22.12 -6.11
CA ASP A 264 15.96 -22.43 -7.38
C ASP A 264 14.64 -23.18 -7.17
N LYS A 265 14.60 -24.11 -6.22
CA LYS A 265 13.39 -24.88 -5.86
C LYS A 265 12.35 -24.00 -5.18
N LEU A 266 12.77 -23.13 -4.25
CA LEU A 266 11.88 -22.15 -3.61
C LEU A 266 11.32 -21.17 -4.64
N ARG A 267 12.16 -20.69 -5.57
CA ARG A 267 11.74 -19.84 -6.67
C ARG A 267 10.74 -20.55 -7.58
N ALA A 268 11.00 -21.80 -7.94
CA ALA A 268 10.10 -22.57 -8.79
C ALA A 268 8.73 -22.81 -8.11
N ALA A 269 8.72 -23.03 -6.80
CA ALA A 269 7.49 -23.08 -6.03
C ALA A 269 6.69 -21.78 -6.13
N VAL A 270 7.33 -20.63 -5.85
CA VAL A 270 6.70 -19.30 -5.99
C VAL A 270 6.18 -19.06 -7.41
N LEU A 271 6.97 -19.37 -8.43
CA LEU A 271 6.55 -19.21 -9.82
C LEU A 271 5.30 -20.03 -10.14
N ASN A 272 5.25 -21.28 -9.67
CA ASN A 272 4.09 -22.15 -9.85
C ASN A 272 2.82 -21.61 -9.21
N GLU A 273 2.91 -20.77 -8.17
CA GLU A 273 1.73 -20.13 -7.61
C GLU A 273 1.22 -18.94 -8.45
N GLY A 274 2.00 -18.47 -9.41
CA GLY A 274 1.69 -17.33 -10.28
C GLY A 274 2.30 -16.03 -9.76
N LEU A 275 3.11 -15.39 -10.61
CA LEU A 275 3.80 -14.14 -10.37
C LEU A 275 3.73 -13.23 -11.61
N PHE A 276 3.70 -11.92 -11.40
CA PHE A 276 3.61 -10.91 -12.44
C PHE A 276 4.47 -9.70 -12.09
N PHE A 277 4.83 -8.88 -13.07
CA PHE A 277 5.61 -7.66 -12.83
C PHE A 277 4.72 -6.49 -12.46
N LYS A 278 5.23 -5.64 -11.58
CA LYS A 278 4.62 -4.38 -11.16
C LYS A 278 5.55 -3.20 -11.38
N ALA A 279 5.21 -2.38 -12.35
CA ALA A 279 5.88 -1.14 -12.68
C ALA A 279 5.03 0.05 -12.24
N ALA A 280 5.53 0.85 -11.31
CA ALA A 280 4.74 1.93 -10.75
C ALA A 280 4.69 3.16 -11.67
N TRP A 281 3.53 3.80 -11.74
CA TRP A 281 3.29 5.15 -12.29
C TRP A 281 2.91 6.19 -11.24
N SER A 282 2.68 5.76 -9.99
CA SER A 282 2.39 6.61 -8.85
C SER A 282 2.99 5.98 -7.59
N ARG A 283 3.14 6.76 -6.53
CA ARG A 283 3.66 6.25 -5.26
C ARG A 283 2.71 5.25 -4.56
N PRO A 284 1.38 5.44 -4.53
CA PRO A 284 0.45 4.44 -4.01
C PRO A 284 0.56 3.11 -4.76
N VAL A 285 0.67 3.17 -6.10
CA VAL A 285 0.86 1.97 -6.90
C VAL A 285 2.23 1.38 -6.61
N LYS A 286 3.28 2.16 -6.40
CA LYS A 286 4.59 1.62 -6.00
C LYS A 286 4.56 0.85 -4.68
N ASN A 287 3.62 1.16 -3.79
CA ASN A 287 3.57 0.52 -2.47
C ASN A 287 3.42 -1.01 -2.60
N TYR A 288 4.29 -1.73 -1.90
CA TYR A 288 4.32 -3.18 -1.87
C TYR A 288 3.72 -3.62 -0.54
N PHE A 289 2.44 -3.98 -0.52
CA PHE A 289 1.68 -4.11 0.73
C PHE A 289 1.04 -5.48 0.92
N SER A 290 1.01 -6.32 -0.11
CA SER A 290 0.46 -7.68 -0.05
C SER A 290 1.01 -8.49 -1.23
N PRO A 291 2.10 -9.27 -1.02
CA PRO A 291 2.78 -10.04 -2.06
C PRO A 291 1.84 -10.82 -3.01
N PRO A 292 0.76 -11.52 -2.60
CA PRO A 292 -0.08 -12.23 -3.59
C PRO A 292 -0.80 -11.29 -4.58
N PHE A 293 -1.09 -10.04 -4.19
CA PHE A 293 -1.85 -9.08 -5.00
C PHE A 293 -1.00 -7.97 -5.60
N SER A 294 0.22 -7.80 -5.11
CA SER A 294 1.11 -6.73 -5.54
C SER A 294 1.98 -7.15 -6.72
N GLY A 295 2.34 -8.43 -6.85
CA GLY A 295 3.32 -8.85 -7.86
C GLY A 295 4.71 -8.24 -7.61
N LEU A 296 5.68 -8.58 -8.47
CA LEU A 296 7.09 -8.28 -8.28
C LEU A 296 7.40 -6.81 -8.64
N PRO A 297 7.76 -5.96 -7.66
CA PRO A 297 8.08 -4.57 -7.93
C PRO A 297 9.40 -4.43 -8.68
N LEU A 298 9.45 -3.51 -9.65
CA LEU A 298 10.67 -3.22 -10.39
C LEU A 298 11.46 -2.09 -9.75
N THR A 299 12.37 -2.45 -8.86
CA THR A 299 13.18 -1.50 -8.10
C THR A 299 14.60 -1.40 -8.65
N ALA A 300 14.92 -0.27 -9.28
CA ALA A 300 16.28 0.04 -9.72
C ALA A 300 17.29 0.06 -8.56
N LYS A 301 18.49 -0.49 -8.79
CA LYS A 301 19.61 -0.51 -7.82
C LYS A 301 20.92 0.00 -8.43
N LYS A 302 21.99 0.04 -7.61
CA LYS A 302 23.25 0.66 -8.02
C LYS A 302 23.93 -0.14 -9.14
N ASP A 303 23.87 -1.46 -9.05
CA ASP A 303 24.46 -2.43 -9.97
C ASP A 303 23.50 -3.59 -10.29
N GLU A 304 23.87 -4.38 -11.30
CA GLU A 304 23.09 -5.49 -11.85
C GLU A 304 22.81 -6.59 -10.80
N ALA A 305 23.83 -6.97 -10.02
CA ALA A 305 23.69 -8.03 -9.04
C ALA A 305 22.79 -7.58 -7.87
N GLU A 306 22.94 -6.35 -7.36
CA GLU A 306 22.08 -5.80 -6.31
C GLU A 306 20.61 -5.73 -6.75
N GLU A 307 20.32 -5.44 -8.03
CA GLU A 307 18.95 -5.53 -8.56
C GLU A 307 18.38 -6.94 -8.47
N THR A 308 19.16 -7.95 -8.83
CA THR A 308 18.69 -9.34 -8.82
C THR A 308 18.57 -9.91 -7.41
N ILE A 309 19.45 -9.52 -6.47
CA ILE A 309 19.32 -9.87 -5.05
C ILE A 309 18.03 -9.28 -4.48
N PHE A 310 17.78 -8.00 -4.71
CA PHE A 310 16.57 -7.34 -4.22
C PHE A 310 15.29 -7.91 -4.83
N MET A 311 15.33 -8.25 -6.12
CA MET A 311 14.22 -8.91 -6.78
C MET A 311 14.00 -10.35 -6.31
N GLN A 312 15.09 -11.08 -6.00
CA GLN A 312 15.00 -12.39 -5.37
C GLN A 312 14.41 -12.30 -3.96
N HIS A 313 14.77 -11.28 -3.18
CA HIS A 313 14.14 -10.96 -1.89
C HIS A 313 12.64 -10.74 -2.07
N ASP A 314 12.25 -9.81 -2.95
CA ASP A 314 10.85 -9.47 -3.16
C ASP A 314 10.01 -10.65 -3.65
N MET A 315 10.57 -11.47 -4.54
CA MET A 315 9.93 -12.69 -5.02
C MET A 315 9.69 -13.70 -3.90
N LEU A 316 10.64 -13.84 -2.97
CA LEU A 316 10.52 -14.81 -1.89
C LEU A 316 9.49 -14.40 -0.82
N HIS A 317 9.04 -13.14 -0.78
CA HIS A 317 7.86 -12.77 0.02
C HIS A 317 6.59 -13.49 -0.43
N HIS A 318 6.52 -13.98 -1.68
CA HIS A 318 5.40 -14.80 -2.13
C HIS A 318 5.43 -16.21 -1.54
N LEU A 319 6.58 -16.68 -1.02
CA LEU A 319 6.66 -17.96 -0.31
C LEU A 319 5.92 -17.90 1.04
N VAL A 320 5.99 -16.75 1.70
CA VAL A 320 5.32 -16.42 2.96
C VAL A 320 4.43 -15.20 2.73
N CYS A 321 3.40 -15.38 1.89
CA CYS A 321 2.45 -14.34 1.51
C CYS A 321 1.73 -13.75 2.73
N ASP A 322 1.45 -12.44 2.71
CA ASP A 322 0.65 -11.78 3.76
C ASP A 322 -0.70 -12.48 3.99
N LEU A 323 -1.06 -12.65 5.26
CA LEU A 323 -2.34 -13.22 5.66
C LEU A 323 -3.49 -12.26 5.39
N ILE A 324 -4.62 -12.78 4.93
CA ILE A 324 -5.85 -12.02 4.75
C ILE A 324 -6.78 -12.24 5.93
N CYS A 325 -7.25 -11.14 6.53
CA CYS A 325 -8.15 -11.20 7.67
C CYS A 325 -9.57 -11.58 7.22
N ASP A 326 -10.03 -12.73 7.71
CA ASP A 326 -11.31 -13.35 7.37
C ASP A 326 -12.21 -13.59 8.60
N VAL A 327 -11.82 -13.04 9.74
CA VAL A 327 -12.46 -13.22 11.04
C VAL A 327 -12.72 -11.87 11.69
N PRO A 328 -13.74 -11.74 12.55
CA PRO A 328 -13.96 -10.53 13.31
C PRO A 328 -12.72 -10.20 14.17
N LEU A 329 -12.23 -8.98 14.04
CA LEU A 329 -11.17 -8.41 14.87
C LEU A 329 -11.80 -7.62 16.04
N PRO A 330 -11.13 -7.50 17.20
CA PRO A 330 -9.76 -7.95 17.50
C PRO A 330 -9.67 -9.17 18.42
N SER A 331 -8.65 -10.01 18.23
CA SER A 331 -8.14 -10.91 19.26
C SER A 331 -6.62 -10.77 19.40
N LYS A 332 -6.11 -10.87 20.64
CA LYS A 332 -4.68 -10.76 20.93
C LYS A 332 -3.86 -11.83 20.22
N LEU A 333 -4.34 -13.08 20.22
CA LEU A 333 -3.71 -14.16 19.48
C LEU A 333 -3.65 -13.87 17.97
N GLN A 334 -4.74 -13.37 17.36
CA GLN A 334 -4.76 -13.04 15.94
C GLN A 334 -3.73 -11.96 15.60
N PHE A 335 -3.58 -10.95 16.47
CA PHE A 335 -2.52 -9.96 16.33
C PHE A 335 -1.13 -10.61 16.38
N TYR A 336 -0.87 -11.46 17.37
CA TYR A 336 0.41 -12.16 17.51
C TYR A 336 0.73 -13.06 16.31
N VAL A 337 -0.25 -13.81 15.81
CA VAL A 337 -0.13 -14.67 14.62
C VAL A 337 0.17 -13.83 13.39
N TYR A 338 -0.62 -12.78 13.13
CA TYR A 338 -0.41 -11.89 11.99
C TYR A 338 0.95 -11.20 12.04
N SER A 339 1.33 -10.67 13.22
CA SER A 339 2.59 -9.98 13.42
C SER A 339 3.77 -10.91 13.19
N SER A 340 3.72 -12.10 13.78
CA SER A 340 4.76 -13.11 13.62
C SER A 340 4.91 -13.53 12.16
N TRP A 341 3.80 -13.83 11.49
CA TRP A 341 3.81 -14.28 10.09
C TRP A 341 4.40 -13.22 9.15
N ARG A 342 3.96 -11.97 9.28
CA ARG A 342 4.43 -10.87 8.42
C ARG A 342 5.92 -10.58 8.65
N MET A 343 6.35 -10.50 9.91
CA MET A 343 7.77 -10.28 10.23
C MET A 343 8.65 -11.46 9.82
N LEU A 344 8.12 -12.70 9.87
CA LEU A 344 8.80 -13.88 9.35
C LEU A 344 9.00 -13.82 7.84
N SER A 345 8.06 -13.24 7.09
CA SER A 345 8.22 -13.01 5.65
C SER A 345 9.52 -12.23 5.38
N GLU A 346 9.70 -11.07 6.00
CA GLU A 346 10.93 -10.24 5.87
C GLU A 346 12.17 -10.93 6.44
N ALA A 347 12.08 -11.52 7.63
CA ALA A 347 13.24 -12.15 8.26
C ALA A 347 13.76 -13.36 7.45
N CYS A 348 12.87 -14.13 6.84
CA CYS A 348 13.24 -15.27 6.02
C CYS A 348 13.79 -14.84 4.65
N THR A 349 13.18 -13.84 3.99
CA THR A 349 13.65 -13.36 2.68
C THR A 349 15.07 -12.79 2.76
N LEU A 350 15.42 -12.04 3.81
CA LEU A 350 16.78 -11.53 4.03
C LEU A 350 17.83 -12.66 4.09
N VAL A 351 17.54 -13.77 4.77
CA VAL A 351 18.49 -14.90 4.83
C VAL A 351 18.56 -15.60 3.47
N LEU A 352 17.41 -15.90 2.87
CA LEU A 352 17.37 -16.64 1.61
C LEU A 352 18.00 -15.85 0.44
N ALA A 353 17.81 -14.53 0.39
CA ALA A 353 18.31 -13.66 -0.67
C ALA A 353 19.71 -13.12 -0.35
N ASP A 354 19.89 -12.37 0.74
CA ASP A 354 21.12 -11.63 1.02
C ASP A 354 22.24 -12.49 1.63
N MET A 355 21.94 -13.71 2.08
CA MET A 355 22.95 -14.70 2.48
C MET A 355 23.11 -15.81 1.44
N LEU A 356 22.07 -16.62 1.23
CA LEU A 356 22.19 -17.87 0.47
C LEU A 356 22.27 -17.64 -1.05
N TYR A 357 21.38 -16.82 -1.61
CA TYR A 357 21.44 -16.46 -3.03
C TYR A 357 22.70 -15.63 -3.35
N ALA A 358 23.02 -14.65 -2.51
CA ALA A 358 24.25 -13.85 -2.63
C ALA A 358 25.54 -14.70 -2.62
N ASP A 359 25.59 -15.76 -1.82
CA ASP A 359 26.71 -16.72 -1.83
C ASP A 359 26.83 -17.47 -3.16
N GLY A 360 25.70 -17.86 -3.77
CA GLY A 360 25.67 -18.45 -5.10
C GLY A 360 26.22 -17.49 -6.16
N LEU A 361 25.85 -16.21 -6.08
CA LEU A 361 26.37 -15.17 -6.99
C LEU A 361 27.88 -15.00 -6.83
N ILE A 362 28.39 -14.90 -5.61
CA ILE A 362 29.83 -14.73 -5.37
C ILE A 362 30.63 -15.91 -5.90
N LYS A 363 30.13 -17.14 -5.74
CA LYS A 363 30.76 -18.35 -6.31
C LYS A 363 30.82 -18.36 -7.83
N SER A 364 29.86 -17.70 -8.48
CA SER A 364 29.87 -17.53 -9.94
C SER A 364 30.78 -16.40 -10.44
N GLY A 365 31.48 -15.69 -9.54
CA GLY A 365 32.40 -14.62 -9.89
C GLY A 365 31.83 -13.21 -9.75
N VAL A 366 30.61 -13.04 -9.21
CA VAL A 366 30.11 -11.69 -8.87
C VAL A 366 30.98 -11.09 -7.76
N GLU A 367 31.37 -9.83 -7.94
CA GLU A 367 32.19 -9.15 -6.95
C GLU A 367 31.46 -9.01 -5.61
N ARG A 368 32.20 -9.25 -4.53
CA ARG A 368 31.70 -9.04 -3.16
C ARG A 368 31.26 -7.59 -2.89
N SER A 369 31.72 -6.63 -3.68
CA SER A 369 31.33 -5.23 -3.59
C SER A 369 29.84 -5.01 -3.95
N CYS A 370 29.25 -5.92 -4.72
CA CYS A 370 27.88 -5.89 -5.22
C CYS A 370 26.86 -6.48 -4.24
N VAL A 371 27.29 -7.28 -3.24
CA VAL A 371 26.41 -7.79 -2.19
C VAL A 371 26.37 -6.84 -0.98
N ASP A 372 25.39 -7.03 -0.10
CA ASP A 372 25.29 -6.21 1.11
C ASP A 372 26.46 -6.47 2.07
N LYS A 373 27.25 -5.42 2.29
CA LYS A 373 28.49 -5.43 3.10
C LYS A 373 28.25 -5.56 4.60
N ARG A 374 27.00 -5.73 5.06
CA ARG A 374 26.62 -5.76 6.48
C ARG A 374 26.08 -7.12 6.90
N ILE A 375 25.30 -7.80 6.05
CA ILE A 375 24.76 -9.14 6.32
C ILE A 375 25.64 -10.27 5.74
N TYR A 376 26.19 -10.11 4.54
CA TYR A 376 27.00 -11.17 3.93
C TYR A 376 28.30 -11.49 4.71
N PRO A 377 29.03 -10.51 5.29
CA PRO A 377 30.17 -10.82 6.15
C PRO A 377 29.81 -11.63 7.39
N LEU A 378 28.65 -11.36 8.01
CA LEU A 378 28.14 -12.17 9.12
C LEU A 378 27.94 -13.62 8.67
N PHE A 379 27.34 -13.83 7.50
CA PHE A 379 27.15 -15.17 6.94
C PHE A 379 28.47 -15.90 6.67
N GLU A 380 29.49 -15.20 6.16
CA GLU A 380 30.82 -15.80 5.98
C GLU A 380 31.47 -16.22 7.29
N CYS A 381 31.37 -15.41 8.35
CA CYS A 381 31.83 -15.78 9.68
C CYS A 381 31.16 -17.08 10.12
N ILE A 382 29.82 -17.16 10.01
CA ILE A 382 29.07 -18.35 10.39
C ILE A 382 29.52 -19.58 9.59
N LYS A 383 29.67 -19.47 8.26
CA LYS A 383 30.18 -20.59 7.45
C LYS A 383 31.56 -21.07 7.93
N LYS A 384 32.47 -20.15 8.28
CA LYS A 384 33.80 -20.50 8.81
C LYS A 384 33.70 -21.21 10.16
N VAL A 385 32.89 -20.71 11.09
CA VAL A 385 32.71 -21.32 12.41
C VAL A 385 32.05 -22.70 12.32
N GLN A 386 31.02 -22.81 11.50
CA GLN A 386 30.23 -24.03 11.32
C GLN A 386 30.86 -25.00 10.31
N ASN A 387 32.10 -24.75 9.87
CA ASN A 387 32.85 -25.56 8.90
C ASN A 387 32.08 -25.86 7.59
N VAL A 388 31.29 -24.90 7.12
CA VAL A 388 30.56 -24.99 5.86
C VAL A 388 31.48 -24.60 4.70
N VAL A 389 32.21 -25.59 4.18
CA VAL A 389 33.14 -25.42 3.05
C VAL A 389 32.41 -25.32 1.72
N SER A 390 31.46 -26.22 1.46
CA SER A 390 30.65 -26.23 0.24
C SER A 390 29.24 -26.78 0.53
N PRO A 391 28.17 -26.03 0.21
CA PRO A 391 26.79 -26.50 0.39
C PRO A 391 26.44 -27.71 -0.49
N LYS A 392 27.16 -27.90 -1.62
CA LYS A 392 27.02 -29.09 -2.46
C LYS A 392 27.52 -30.37 -1.78
N GLN A 393 28.45 -30.24 -0.83
CA GLN A 393 29.08 -31.36 -0.13
C GLN A 393 28.37 -31.71 1.18
N MET A 394 27.45 -30.85 1.64
CA MET A 394 26.65 -31.12 2.84
C MET A 394 25.61 -32.20 2.55
N ALA A 395 25.38 -33.09 3.53
CA ALA A 395 24.21 -33.95 3.49
C ALA A 395 22.93 -33.09 3.44
N LYS A 396 21.89 -33.60 2.79
CA LYS A 396 20.66 -32.85 2.51
C LYS A 396 19.99 -32.40 3.82
N GLU A 397 19.93 -33.29 4.79
CA GLU A 397 19.34 -33.08 6.12
C GLU A 397 20.14 -32.02 6.90
N ASP A 398 21.47 -32.13 6.92
CA ASP A 398 22.36 -31.16 7.58
C ASP A 398 22.24 -29.77 6.96
N LYS A 399 22.10 -29.70 5.63
CA LYS A 399 21.90 -28.44 4.91
C LYS A 399 20.56 -27.79 5.27
N ILE A 400 19.48 -28.57 5.29
CA ILE A 400 18.15 -28.08 5.67
C ILE A 400 18.17 -27.58 7.12
N GLU A 401 18.80 -28.32 8.03
CA GLU A 401 18.93 -27.92 9.43
C GLU A 401 19.81 -26.66 9.60
N PHE A 402 20.89 -26.53 8.83
CA PHE A 402 21.70 -25.32 8.82
C PHE A 402 20.90 -24.10 8.34
N ILE A 403 20.12 -24.25 7.25
CA ILE A 403 19.21 -23.20 6.76
C ILE A 403 18.18 -22.85 7.84
N LYS A 404 17.58 -23.85 8.50
CA LYS A 404 16.63 -23.64 9.60
C LYS A 404 17.23 -22.79 10.72
N LYS A 405 18.47 -23.08 11.13
CA LYS A 405 19.18 -22.32 12.17
C LYS A 405 19.42 -20.87 11.77
N LEU A 406 19.80 -20.60 10.52
CA LEU A 406 19.96 -19.23 10.01
C LEU A 406 18.64 -18.46 10.03
N LEU A 407 17.57 -19.08 9.51
CA LEU A 407 16.24 -18.47 9.49
C LEU A 407 15.73 -18.20 10.90
N SER A 408 15.90 -19.17 11.81
CA SER A 408 15.53 -19.05 13.22
C SER A 408 16.31 -17.92 13.91
N ALA A 409 17.63 -17.87 13.71
CA ALA A 409 18.47 -16.83 14.32
C ALA A 409 18.08 -15.43 13.85
N ASN A 410 17.80 -15.26 12.55
CA ASN A 410 17.37 -13.97 12.03
C ASN A 410 15.99 -13.57 12.53
N SER A 411 15.05 -14.52 12.53
CA SER A 411 13.67 -14.27 12.96
C SER A 411 13.62 -13.93 14.44
N HIS A 412 14.38 -14.64 15.28
CA HIS A 412 14.46 -14.37 16.72
C HIS A 412 14.99 -12.96 17.00
N TYR A 413 15.99 -12.50 16.25
CA TYR A 413 16.48 -11.12 16.35
C TYR A 413 15.46 -10.10 15.81
N ALA A 414 14.86 -10.34 14.65
CA ALA A 414 13.93 -9.40 14.01
C ALA A 414 12.62 -9.22 14.79
N LEU A 415 12.14 -10.27 15.47
CA LEU A 415 10.86 -10.28 16.18
C LEU A 415 10.98 -10.05 17.68
N LEU A 416 12.15 -10.31 18.30
CA LEU A 416 12.33 -10.17 19.76
C LEU A 416 13.51 -9.28 20.14
N GLY A 417 14.36 -8.88 19.18
CA GLY A 417 15.59 -8.16 19.46
C GLY A 417 16.70 -9.01 20.08
N ASP A 418 16.49 -10.32 20.22
CA ASP A 418 17.43 -11.24 20.86
C ASP A 418 18.41 -11.84 19.84
N ASP A 419 19.71 -11.61 20.06
CA ASP A 419 20.81 -12.07 19.22
C ASP A 419 21.49 -13.35 19.73
N SER A 420 20.93 -14.01 20.75
CA SER A 420 21.47 -15.23 21.36
C SER A 420 21.73 -16.35 20.34
N GLN A 421 20.81 -16.54 19.40
CA GLN A 421 20.95 -17.56 18.35
C GLN A 421 22.05 -17.21 17.33
N TRP A 422 22.25 -15.92 17.01
CA TRP A 422 23.39 -15.51 16.20
C TRP A 422 24.71 -15.76 16.92
N LYS A 423 24.78 -15.43 18.21
CA LYS A 423 25.97 -15.70 19.04
C LYS A 423 26.27 -17.19 19.06
N ALA A 424 25.27 -18.05 19.25
CA ALA A 424 25.44 -19.50 19.22
C ALA A 424 26.02 -20.02 17.89
N LEU A 425 25.63 -19.44 16.75
CA LEU A 425 26.19 -19.80 15.44
C LEU A 425 27.63 -19.31 15.23
N LEU A 426 28.07 -18.31 16.00
CA LEU A 426 29.43 -17.76 15.96
C LEU A 426 30.36 -18.32 17.04
N THR A 427 29.80 -19.07 18.00
CA THR A 427 30.54 -19.75 19.08
C THR A 427 31.42 -20.86 18.50
N GLN A 428 32.72 -20.79 18.79
CA GLN A 428 33.71 -21.80 18.42
C GLN A 428 33.51 -23.08 19.25
N SER A 429 34.22 -24.15 18.87
CA SER A 429 34.22 -25.42 19.62
C SER A 429 34.71 -25.29 21.08
N ASP A 430 35.49 -24.24 21.39
CA ASP A 430 35.98 -23.94 22.74
C ASP A 430 35.00 -23.06 23.57
N GLY A 431 33.83 -22.71 23.00
CA GLY A 431 32.82 -21.88 23.66
C GLY A 431 33.04 -20.36 23.51
N THR A 432 34.10 -19.90 22.84
CA THR A 432 34.39 -18.47 22.65
C THR A 432 33.80 -17.90 21.36
N ILE A 433 33.66 -16.58 21.28
CA ILE A 433 33.34 -15.86 20.03
C ILE A 433 34.48 -14.89 19.75
N LYS A 434 35.04 -14.95 18.53
CA LYS A 434 36.12 -14.05 18.12
C LYS A 434 35.61 -12.62 17.94
N GLU A 435 36.46 -11.64 18.23
CA GLU A 435 36.11 -10.21 18.15
C GLU A 435 35.66 -9.82 16.73
N GLU A 436 36.33 -10.32 15.68
CA GLU A 436 35.93 -10.04 14.30
C GLU A 436 34.52 -10.55 13.95
N HIS A 437 34.06 -11.62 14.61
CA HIS A 437 32.72 -12.16 14.43
C HIS A 437 31.68 -11.27 15.13
N LEU A 438 32.01 -10.74 16.32
CA LEU A 438 31.16 -9.79 17.05
C LEU A 438 31.03 -8.47 16.28
N LEU A 439 32.09 -8.00 15.63
CA LEU A 439 32.05 -6.81 14.77
C LEU A 439 31.13 -7.01 13.56
N CYS A 440 31.14 -8.19 12.93
CA CYS A 440 30.22 -8.51 11.84
C CYS A 440 28.76 -8.52 12.32
N LEU A 441 28.49 -9.14 13.48
CA LEU A 441 27.16 -9.12 14.09
C LEU A 441 26.72 -7.70 14.45
N LYS A 442 27.61 -6.87 14.99
CA LYS A 442 27.30 -5.47 15.30
C LYS A 442 26.95 -4.67 14.04
N ALA A 443 27.73 -4.80 12.97
CA ALA A 443 27.46 -4.11 11.71
C ALA A 443 26.11 -4.52 11.10
N TYR A 444 25.74 -5.80 11.21
CA TYR A 444 24.43 -6.30 10.86
C TYR A 444 23.33 -5.63 11.70
N LYS A 445 23.43 -5.69 13.04
CA LYS A 445 22.43 -5.14 13.97
C LYS A 445 22.22 -3.64 13.79
N ASP A 446 23.31 -2.87 13.67
CA ASP A 446 23.27 -1.41 13.48
C ASP A 446 22.57 -1.02 12.17
N HIS A 447 22.65 -1.88 11.14
CA HIS A 447 22.00 -1.63 9.87
C HIS A 447 20.54 -2.06 9.84
N PHE A 448 20.27 -3.32 10.20
CA PHE A 448 18.97 -3.95 10.02
C PHE A 448 18.00 -3.70 11.17
N GLY A 449 18.50 -3.40 12.37
CA GLY A 449 17.64 -3.18 13.53
C GLY A 449 16.60 -2.07 13.34
N LYS A 450 16.96 -0.98 12.66
CA LYS A 450 16.01 0.11 12.33
C LYS A 450 14.94 -0.27 11.33
N PHE A 451 15.23 -1.19 10.40
CA PHE A 451 14.25 -1.69 9.44
C PHE A 451 13.26 -2.59 10.17
N PHE A 452 13.73 -3.52 11.00
CA PHE A 452 12.85 -4.36 11.83
C PHE A 452 11.95 -3.55 12.77
N ILE A 453 12.46 -2.47 13.38
CA ILE A 453 11.62 -1.54 14.17
C ILE A 453 10.51 -0.93 13.29
N GLY A 454 10.85 -0.40 12.11
CA GLY A 454 9.85 0.19 11.22
C GLY A 454 8.88 -0.84 10.65
N ASP A 455 9.32 -2.06 10.37
CA ASP A 455 8.48 -3.14 9.86
C ASP A 455 7.51 -3.66 10.92
N ASN A 456 7.90 -3.68 12.20
CA ASN A 456 6.97 -3.93 13.32
C ASN A 456 5.90 -2.83 13.40
N ALA A 457 6.30 -1.56 13.35
CA ALA A 457 5.36 -0.43 13.32
C ALA A 457 4.43 -0.49 12.11
N TRP A 458 4.94 -0.93 10.96
CA TRP A 458 4.17 -1.12 9.74
C TRP A 458 3.16 -2.25 9.86
N THR A 459 3.60 -3.37 10.42
CA THR A 459 2.79 -4.56 10.67
C THR A 459 1.61 -4.22 11.56
N ARG A 460 1.85 -3.48 12.66
CA ARG A 460 0.80 -2.96 13.53
C ARG A 460 -0.19 -2.06 12.78
N ALA A 461 0.31 -1.06 12.06
CA ALA A 461 -0.55 -0.15 11.30
C ALA A 461 -1.41 -0.88 10.25
N ASN A 462 -0.88 -1.93 9.61
CA ASN A 462 -1.64 -2.76 8.69
C ASN A 462 -2.72 -3.57 9.43
N PHE A 463 -2.41 -4.12 10.61
CA PHE A 463 -3.42 -4.82 11.42
C PHE A 463 -4.54 -3.89 11.87
N ASP A 464 -4.21 -2.68 12.33
CA ASP A 464 -5.20 -1.65 12.69
C ASP A 464 -6.07 -1.28 11.48
N ASN A 465 -5.49 -1.23 10.28
CA ASN A 465 -6.24 -1.00 9.04
C ASN A 465 -7.16 -2.18 8.71
N MET A 466 -6.70 -3.42 8.84
CA MET A 466 -7.57 -4.60 8.67
C MET A 466 -8.74 -4.58 9.65
N GLN A 467 -8.51 -4.14 10.89
CA GLN A 467 -9.57 -4.01 11.89
C GLN A 467 -10.61 -2.97 11.48
N LYS A 468 -10.16 -1.78 11.06
CA LYS A 468 -11.03 -0.70 10.58
C LYS A 468 -11.83 -1.11 9.34
N GLU A 469 -11.24 -1.92 8.47
CA GLU A 469 -11.83 -2.37 7.20
C GLU A 469 -12.48 -3.77 7.30
N SER A 470 -12.68 -4.31 8.50
CA SER A 470 -13.14 -5.69 8.71
C SER A 470 -14.46 -6.03 8.01
N ALA A 471 -15.43 -5.10 8.00
CA ALA A 471 -16.72 -5.30 7.33
C ALA A 471 -16.59 -5.39 5.79
N PRO A 472 -15.94 -4.44 5.09
CA PRO A 472 -15.60 -4.59 3.67
C PRO A 472 -14.80 -5.87 3.35
N LEU A 473 -13.85 -6.25 4.19
CA LEU A 473 -13.03 -7.46 3.99
C LEU A 473 -13.88 -8.74 4.09
N ALA A 474 -14.76 -8.83 5.08
CA ALA A 474 -15.67 -9.96 5.21
C ALA A 474 -16.56 -10.11 3.97
N ARG A 475 -17.16 -9.01 3.48
CA ARG A 475 -17.96 -9.03 2.24
C ARG A 475 -17.16 -9.48 1.02
N TRP A 476 -15.90 -9.03 0.91
CA TRP A 476 -15.01 -9.44 -0.18
C TRP A 476 -14.75 -10.95 -0.15
N ILE A 477 -14.42 -11.48 1.02
CA ILE A 477 -14.14 -12.90 1.22
C ILE A 477 -15.38 -13.75 0.95
N ASP A 478 -16.54 -13.32 1.44
CA ASP A 478 -17.82 -14.00 1.19
C ASP A 478 -18.18 -14.01 -0.29
N SER A 479 -17.95 -12.90 -1.00
CA SER A 479 -18.26 -12.77 -2.44
C SER A 479 -17.33 -13.62 -3.32
N VAL A 480 -16.05 -13.67 -2.97
CA VAL A 480 -15.05 -14.47 -3.69
C VAL A 480 -15.18 -15.96 -3.34
N GLY A 481 -15.47 -16.28 -2.08
CA GLY A 481 -15.50 -17.62 -1.51
C GLY A 481 -14.13 -18.08 -1.01
N ARG A 482 -14.07 -18.61 0.21
CA ARG A 482 -12.83 -19.05 0.89
C ARG A 482 -12.02 -20.07 0.08
N ASP A 483 -12.70 -20.99 -0.63
CA ASP A 483 -12.05 -21.98 -1.48
C ASP A 483 -11.22 -21.33 -2.60
N GLN A 484 -11.60 -20.15 -3.09
CA GLN A 484 -10.85 -19.47 -4.15
C GLN A 484 -9.54 -18.87 -3.62
N PHE A 485 -9.50 -18.41 -2.37
CA PHE A 485 -8.24 -18.02 -1.72
C PHE A 485 -7.31 -19.21 -1.57
N LYS A 486 -7.84 -20.35 -1.13
CA LYS A 486 -7.08 -21.62 -1.03
C LYS A 486 -6.54 -22.08 -2.39
N HIS A 487 -7.37 -22.08 -3.44
CA HIS A 487 -6.93 -22.42 -4.81
C HIS A 487 -5.88 -21.46 -5.37
N ALA A 488 -5.92 -20.19 -4.96
CA ALA A 488 -4.92 -19.19 -5.30
C ALA A 488 -3.70 -19.20 -4.36
N HIS A 489 -3.63 -20.14 -3.41
CA HIS A 489 -2.59 -20.23 -2.39
C HIS A 489 -2.42 -18.94 -1.58
N ILE A 490 -3.53 -18.27 -1.25
CA ILE A 490 -3.55 -17.06 -0.41
C ILE A 490 -4.02 -17.47 0.98
N PRO A 491 -3.14 -17.44 2.01
CA PRO A 491 -3.48 -17.89 3.34
C PRO A 491 -4.44 -16.92 4.07
N LEU A 492 -5.39 -17.48 4.81
CA LEU A 492 -6.28 -16.71 5.67
C LEU A 492 -5.76 -16.68 7.12
N LEU A 493 -6.01 -15.58 7.82
CA LEU A 493 -5.53 -15.40 9.21
C LEU A 493 -6.11 -16.46 10.15
N SER A 494 -7.39 -16.82 9.98
CA SER A 494 -8.03 -17.83 10.82
C SER A 494 -7.45 -19.23 10.67
N GLU A 495 -7.02 -19.61 9.47
CA GLU A 495 -6.42 -20.91 9.18
C GLU A 495 -5.13 -21.07 9.97
N ILE A 496 -4.23 -20.08 9.87
CA ILE A 496 -2.97 -20.10 10.61
C ILE A 496 -3.19 -19.97 12.11
N THR A 497 -4.15 -19.16 12.53
CA THR A 497 -4.50 -19.03 13.95
C THR A 497 -4.94 -20.38 14.53
N GLN A 498 -5.72 -21.16 13.78
CA GLN A 498 -6.14 -22.49 14.20
C GLN A 498 -4.97 -23.48 14.27
N GLU A 499 -4.08 -23.49 13.27
CA GLU A 499 -2.86 -24.33 13.30
C GLU A 499 -1.93 -24.00 14.48
N VAL A 500 -1.88 -22.74 14.90
CA VAL A 500 -1.11 -22.32 16.09
C VAL A 500 -1.74 -22.88 17.37
N LYS A 501 -3.08 -22.85 17.49
CA LYS A 501 -3.79 -23.40 18.65
C LYS A 501 -3.57 -24.90 18.82
N GLU A 502 -3.44 -25.61 17.72
CA GLU A 502 -3.20 -27.06 17.70
C GLU A 502 -1.80 -27.45 18.23
N GLN A 503 -0.89 -26.49 18.45
CA GLN A 503 0.43 -26.73 19.03
C GLN A 503 0.47 -26.65 20.57
N GLU A 504 -0.68 -26.47 21.24
CA GLU A 504 -0.80 -26.47 22.72
C GLU A 504 0.11 -25.47 23.44
N ILE A 505 0.30 -24.28 22.85
CA ILE A 505 1.14 -23.20 23.40
C ILE A 505 0.35 -22.23 24.29
N ASN A 506 1.07 -21.40 25.05
CA ASN A 506 0.48 -20.24 25.72
C ASN A 506 0.17 -19.13 24.71
N GLU A 507 -1.10 -19.01 24.32
CA GLU A 507 -1.60 -17.98 23.38
C GLU A 507 -1.37 -16.53 23.84
N GLN A 508 -1.06 -16.31 25.12
CA GLN A 508 -0.78 -15.00 25.71
C GLN A 508 0.69 -14.60 25.65
N ASP A 509 1.58 -15.55 25.39
CA ASP A 509 3.02 -15.32 25.23
C ASP A 509 3.37 -15.15 23.75
N TYR A 510 3.74 -13.93 23.37
CA TYR A 510 4.15 -13.62 22.00
C TYR A 510 5.32 -14.48 21.53
N ALA A 511 6.29 -14.78 22.39
CA ALA A 511 7.46 -15.57 22.02
C ALA A 511 7.09 -17.04 21.74
N GLU A 512 6.12 -17.60 22.46
CA GLU A 512 5.60 -18.94 22.16
C GLU A 512 4.80 -18.95 20.85
N VAL A 513 3.92 -17.97 20.64
CA VAL A 513 3.16 -17.83 19.39
C VAL A 513 4.10 -17.67 18.19
N PHE A 514 5.11 -16.81 18.29
CA PHE A 514 6.14 -16.64 17.27
C PHE A 514 6.81 -17.98 16.92
N LYS A 515 7.26 -18.75 17.92
CA LYS A 515 7.91 -20.04 17.68
C LYS A 515 6.98 -21.03 16.96
N ALA A 516 5.70 -21.05 17.34
CA ALA A 516 4.69 -21.88 16.69
C ALA A 516 4.49 -21.48 15.22
N VAL A 517 4.39 -20.17 14.94
CA VAL A 517 4.27 -19.65 13.57
C VAL A 517 5.54 -19.92 12.76
N PHE A 518 6.74 -19.76 13.33
CA PHE A 518 7.99 -20.12 12.66
C PHE A 518 8.01 -21.60 12.27
N ASN A 519 7.59 -22.50 13.16
CA ASN A 519 7.50 -23.92 12.86
C ASN A 519 6.53 -24.21 11.71
N ILE A 520 5.36 -23.56 11.69
CA ILE A 520 4.39 -23.67 10.57
C ILE A 520 5.03 -23.20 9.27
N VAL A 521 5.61 -21.99 9.23
CA VAL A 521 6.23 -21.41 8.04
C VAL A 521 7.34 -22.33 7.52
N PHE A 522 8.27 -22.76 8.39
CA PHE A 522 9.37 -23.59 7.98
C PHE A 522 8.90 -24.97 7.46
N SER A 523 8.00 -25.62 8.18
CA SER A 523 7.54 -26.98 7.86
C SER A 523 6.61 -27.05 6.64
N THR A 524 5.85 -25.99 6.35
CA THR A 524 4.85 -25.99 5.26
C THR A 524 5.29 -25.20 4.03
N LYS A 525 6.11 -24.16 4.19
CA LYS A 525 6.48 -23.24 3.10
C LYS A 525 7.92 -23.38 2.63
N ILE A 526 8.85 -23.82 3.47
CA ILE A 526 10.29 -23.83 3.12
C ILE A 526 10.81 -25.27 2.96
N LYS A 527 10.77 -26.04 4.04
CA LYS A 527 11.32 -27.39 4.13
C LYS A 527 10.83 -28.33 3.01
N PRO A 528 9.52 -28.40 2.67
CA PRO A 528 9.04 -29.36 1.67
C PRO A 528 9.66 -29.17 0.28
N TYR A 529 10.06 -27.95 -0.07
CA TYR A 529 10.70 -27.66 -1.35
C TYR A 529 12.22 -27.89 -1.30
N LEU A 530 12.85 -27.64 -0.16
CA LEU A 530 14.26 -27.99 0.03
C LEU A 530 14.48 -29.51 0.04
N GLU A 531 13.49 -30.28 0.49
CA GLU A 531 13.49 -31.74 0.49
C GLU A 531 13.26 -32.37 -0.89
N ARG A 532 12.77 -31.63 -1.88
CA ARG A 532 12.61 -32.17 -3.24
C ARG A 532 13.94 -32.09 -4.00
N ASP A 533 14.15 -33.01 -4.92
CA ASP A 533 15.35 -32.98 -5.78
C ASP A 533 15.20 -31.96 -6.90
N SER A 534 13.98 -31.78 -7.41
CA SER A 534 13.61 -30.73 -8.35
C SER A 534 12.14 -30.33 -8.20
N ILE A 535 11.78 -29.16 -8.71
CA ILE A 535 10.40 -28.69 -8.84
C ILE A 535 10.12 -28.50 -10.32
N GLN A 536 9.13 -29.24 -10.85
CA GLN A 536 8.69 -29.04 -12.22
C GLN A 536 7.92 -27.72 -12.31
N LEU A 537 8.40 -26.83 -13.18
CA LEU A 537 7.68 -25.62 -13.54
C LEU A 537 6.55 -25.94 -14.50
N GLU A 538 5.37 -25.42 -14.21
CA GLU A 538 4.23 -25.47 -15.12
C GLU A 538 4.51 -24.63 -16.37
N ASN A 539 3.78 -24.91 -17.45
CA ASN A 539 3.91 -24.12 -18.67
C ASN A 539 3.56 -22.63 -18.41
N ASN A 540 4.12 -21.75 -19.24
CA ASN A 540 4.02 -20.32 -19.00
C ASN A 540 2.56 -19.80 -19.01
N GLU A 541 1.69 -20.35 -19.85
CA GLU A 541 0.27 -19.95 -19.91
C GLU A 541 -0.47 -20.24 -18.59
N VAL A 542 -0.20 -21.39 -17.97
CA VAL A 542 -0.74 -21.74 -16.65
C VAL A 542 -0.23 -20.78 -15.57
N LEU A 543 1.06 -20.45 -15.59
CA LEU A 543 1.64 -19.50 -14.62
C LEU A 543 1.03 -18.10 -14.74
N GLN A 544 0.87 -17.62 -15.97
CA GLN A 544 0.23 -16.34 -16.27
C GLN A 544 -1.23 -16.33 -15.83
N SER A 545 -1.97 -17.40 -16.10
CA SER A 545 -3.35 -17.55 -15.65
C SER A 545 -3.46 -17.55 -14.12
N ARG A 546 -2.58 -18.24 -13.40
CA ARG A 546 -2.55 -18.22 -11.92
C ARG A 546 -2.23 -16.83 -11.37
N ALA A 547 -1.24 -16.16 -11.98
CA ALA A 547 -0.88 -14.78 -11.66
C ALA A 547 -2.07 -13.82 -11.86
N PHE A 548 -2.77 -13.94 -12.99
CA PHE A 548 -3.96 -13.15 -13.29
C PHE A 548 -5.11 -13.42 -12.31
N ARG A 549 -5.32 -14.68 -11.92
CA ARG A 549 -6.32 -15.05 -10.91
C ARG A 549 -6.07 -14.38 -9.58
N ARG A 550 -4.83 -14.42 -9.09
CA ARG A 550 -4.42 -13.74 -7.85
C ARG A 550 -4.68 -12.25 -7.92
N PHE A 551 -4.23 -11.60 -9.00
CA PHE A 551 -4.51 -10.20 -9.28
C PHE A 551 -6.01 -9.90 -9.25
N LEU A 552 -6.82 -10.70 -9.95
CA LEU A 552 -8.26 -10.49 -10.04
C LEU A 552 -8.95 -10.62 -8.67
N ILE A 553 -8.58 -11.62 -7.87
CA ILE A 553 -9.07 -11.79 -6.48
C ILE A 553 -8.78 -10.53 -5.67
N GLY A 554 -7.56 -9.99 -5.74
CA GLY A 554 -7.19 -8.75 -5.08
C GLY A 554 -8.01 -7.55 -5.60
N GLN A 555 -8.15 -7.41 -6.92
CA GLN A 555 -8.81 -6.27 -7.53
C GLN A 555 -10.30 -6.17 -7.23
N VAL A 556 -10.99 -7.30 -7.11
CA VAL A 556 -12.43 -7.29 -6.75
C VAL A 556 -12.68 -6.93 -5.28
N SER A 557 -11.64 -6.77 -4.45
CA SER A 557 -11.81 -6.18 -3.11
C SER A 557 -12.41 -4.78 -3.17
N LEU A 558 -12.17 -4.05 -4.26
CA LEU A 558 -12.79 -2.76 -4.55
C LEU A 558 -14.32 -2.84 -4.58
N ILE A 559 -14.88 -3.91 -5.13
CA ILE A 559 -16.33 -4.11 -5.23
C ILE A 559 -16.96 -4.22 -3.84
N ALA A 560 -16.25 -4.77 -2.87
CA ALA A 560 -16.74 -4.89 -1.49
C ALA A 560 -16.66 -3.58 -0.69
N ARG A 561 -15.82 -2.64 -1.12
CA ARG A 561 -15.66 -1.31 -0.49
C ARG A 561 -16.79 -0.35 -0.83
N TYR A 562 -17.22 -0.35 -2.08
CA TYR A 562 -18.29 0.53 -2.56
C TYR A 562 -19.61 -0.25 -2.64
N PRO A 563 -20.77 0.39 -2.38
CA PRO A 563 -22.05 -0.22 -2.71
C PRO A 563 -22.04 -0.44 -4.21
N THR A 564 -22.38 -1.64 -4.65
CA THR A 564 -22.53 -1.91 -6.07
C THR A 564 -23.78 -1.18 -6.57
N PRO A 565 -23.65 -0.13 -7.40
CA PRO A 565 -24.81 0.53 -7.97
C PRO A 565 -25.60 -0.46 -8.84
N LEU A 566 -26.93 -0.35 -8.88
CA LEU A 566 -27.77 -1.29 -9.62
C LEU A 566 -27.36 -1.43 -11.10
N ASN A 567 -26.90 -0.33 -11.71
CA ASN A 567 -26.43 -0.31 -13.09
C ASN A 567 -25.05 -0.97 -13.30
N LEU A 568 -24.29 -1.24 -12.24
CA LEU A 568 -22.97 -1.91 -12.30
C LEU A 568 -22.99 -3.35 -11.75
N ASP A 569 -24.10 -3.78 -11.12
CA ASP A 569 -24.25 -5.10 -10.49
C ASP A 569 -23.97 -6.27 -11.45
N HIS A 570 -24.40 -6.15 -12.71
CA HIS A 570 -24.14 -7.16 -13.72
C HIS A 570 -22.63 -7.35 -14.01
N ILE A 571 -21.81 -6.30 -13.89
CA ILE A 571 -20.35 -6.38 -14.07
C ILE A 571 -19.73 -7.12 -12.89
N SER A 572 -20.10 -6.74 -11.66
CA SER A 572 -19.63 -7.40 -10.43
C SER A 572 -19.92 -8.91 -10.46
N LYS A 573 -21.14 -9.30 -10.84
CA LYS A 573 -21.54 -10.71 -10.97
C LYS A 573 -20.71 -11.47 -12.00
N GLN A 574 -20.40 -10.86 -13.15
CA GLN A 574 -19.54 -11.47 -14.17
C GLN A 574 -18.11 -11.68 -13.65
N LEU A 575 -17.55 -10.70 -12.94
CA LEU A 575 -16.21 -10.81 -12.35
C LEU A 575 -16.14 -11.92 -11.30
N PHE A 576 -17.10 -11.98 -10.37
CA PHE A 576 -17.14 -13.04 -9.36
C PHE A 576 -17.37 -14.43 -9.97
N ALA A 577 -18.30 -14.56 -10.91
CA ALA A 577 -18.54 -15.82 -11.61
C ALA A 577 -17.25 -16.32 -12.29
N ARG A 578 -16.47 -15.41 -12.86
CA ARG A 578 -15.21 -15.77 -13.52
C ARG A 578 -14.09 -16.16 -12.55
N ILE A 579 -14.04 -15.56 -11.35
CA ILE A 579 -13.14 -16.00 -10.27
C ILE A 579 -13.52 -17.40 -9.80
N GLN A 580 -14.81 -17.69 -9.68
CA GLN A 580 -15.32 -18.99 -9.26
C GLN A 580 -15.06 -20.08 -10.32
N ASP A 581 -15.05 -19.69 -11.59
CA ASP A 581 -14.65 -20.55 -12.70
C ASP A 581 -13.14 -20.85 -12.64
N GLN A 582 -12.80 -22.14 -12.49
CA GLN A 582 -11.42 -22.62 -12.39
C GLN A 582 -10.71 -22.74 -13.75
N THR A 583 -11.39 -22.51 -14.86
CA THR A 583 -10.76 -22.54 -16.19
C THR A 583 -9.59 -21.54 -16.28
N PRO A 584 -8.46 -21.92 -16.91
CA PRO A 584 -7.35 -21.01 -17.14
C PRO A 584 -7.73 -19.78 -17.98
N PHE A 585 -7.11 -18.64 -17.70
CA PHE A 585 -7.34 -17.39 -18.42
C PHE A 585 -6.47 -17.27 -19.66
N SER A 586 -7.08 -17.26 -20.85
CA SER A 586 -6.37 -16.87 -22.08
C SER A 586 -6.05 -15.37 -22.07
N ASN A 587 -5.03 -14.93 -22.83
CA ASN A 587 -4.69 -13.51 -22.94
C ASN A 587 -5.87 -12.65 -23.39
N GLN A 588 -6.66 -13.12 -24.35
CA GLN A 588 -7.85 -12.40 -24.81
C GLN A 588 -8.90 -12.25 -23.69
N GLU A 589 -9.02 -13.26 -22.84
CA GLU A 589 -9.93 -13.22 -21.70
C GLU A 589 -9.43 -12.29 -20.59
N GLN A 590 -8.12 -12.28 -20.31
CA GLN A 590 -7.50 -11.34 -19.38
C GLN A 590 -7.79 -9.89 -19.80
N ASP A 591 -7.62 -9.56 -21.09
CA ASP A 591 -7.95 -8.23 -21.64
C ASP A 591 -9.45 -7.91 -21.52
N LYS A 592 -10.35 -8.88 -21.77
CA LYS A 592 -11.80 -8.69 -21.59
C LYS A 592 -12.15 -8.35 -20.14
N ILE A 593 -11.60 -9.10 -19.18
CA ILE A 593 -11.85 -8.90 -17.75
C ILE A 593 -11.28 -7.56 -17.27
N ARG A 594 -10.08 -7.20 -17.72
CA ARG A 594 -9.48 -5.89 -17.45
C ARG A 594 -10.37 -4.75 -17.96
N ASN A 595 -10.94 -4.90 -19.15
CA ASN A 595 -11.89 -3.93 -19.68
C ASN A 595 -13.18 -3.85 -18.85
N LEU A 596 -13.71 -4.97 -18.36
CA LEU A 596 -14.85 -4.99 -17.44
C LEU A 596 -14.54 -4.29 -16.11
N LEU A 597 -13.38 -4.58 -15.50
CA LEU A 597 -12.92 -3.89 -14.29
C LEU A 597 -12.79 -2.38 -14.53
N LYS A 598 -12.18 -1.97 -15.64
CA LYS A 598 -12.05 -0.56 -16.01
C LYS A 598 -13.42 0.11 -16.17
N GLN A 599 -14.38 -0.55 -16.83
CA GLN A 599 -15.75 -0.03 -16.95
C GLN A 599 -16.43 0.13 -15.59
N TYR A 600 -16.28 -0.84 -14.70
CA TYR A 600 -16.79 -0.75 -13.33
C TYR A 600 -16.21 0.46 -12.59
N ILE A 601 -14.89 0.63 -12.64
CA ILE A 601 -14.17 1.71 -11.95
C ILE A 601 -14.55 3.09 -12.50
N LEU A 602 -14.59 3.25 -13.83
CA LEU A 602 -15.04 4.49 -14.46
C LEU A 602 -16.53 4.76 -14.18
N GLY A 603 -17.34 3.71 -14.02
CA GLY A 603 -18.71 3.83 -13.54
C GLY A 603 -18.79 4.41 -12.12
N LEU A 604 -17.97 3.91 -11.19
CA LEU A 604 -17.86 4.47 -9.84
C LEU A 604 -17.39 5.94 -9.85
N GLU A 605 -16.39 6.27 -10.66
CA GLU A 605 -15.92 7.66 -10.85
C GLU A 605 -17.05 8.55 -11.39
N GLY A 606 -17.76 8.09 -12.43
CA GLY A 606 -18.85 8.84 -13.07
C GLY A 606 -20.03 9.09 -12.14
N LEU A 607 -20.31 8.14 -11.24
CA LEU A 607 -21.30 8.27 -10.16
C LEU A 607 -20.79 9.07 -8.95
N ARG A 608 -19.55 9.59 -9.02
CA ARG A 608 -18.87 10.29 -7.93
C ARG A 608 -18.76 9.47 -6.64
N LEU A 609 -18.69 8.14 -6.79
CA LEU A 609 -18.38 7.21 -5.71
C LEU A 609 -16.88 7.05 -5.49
N MET A 610 -16.08 7.49 -6.46
CA MET A 610 -14.63 7.45 -6.43
C MET A 610 -14.06 8.76 -7.00
N SER A 611 -12.92 9.23 -6.47
CA SER A 611 -12.20 10.34 -7.09
C SER A 611 -11.48 9.88 -8.38
N ARG A 612 -11.18 10.83 -9.27
CA ARG A 612 -10.44 10.54 -10.52
C ARG A 612 -9.07 9.91 -10.25
N GLU A 613 -8.38 10.38 -9.22
CA GLU A 613 -7.05 9.87 -8.84
C GLU A 613 -7.12 8.42 -8.35
N GLU A 614 -8.08 8.11 -7.48
CA GLU A 614 -8.34 6.74 -7.03
C GLU A 614 -8.71 5.83 -8.20
N ALA A 615 -9.59 6.29 -9.09
CA ALA A 615 -10.02 5.53 -10.27
C ALA A 615 -8.85 5.22 -11.19
N LEU A 616 -8.00 6.23 -11.45
CA LEU A 616 -6.80 6.07 -12.24
C LEU A 616 -5.87 5.01 -11.64
N ASN A 617 -5.61 5.02 -10.33
CA ASN A 617 -4.79 3.98 -9.71
C ASN A 617 -5.48 2.60 -9.72
N ALA A 618 -6.77 2.55 -9.39
CA ALA A 618 -7.53 1.31 -9.23
C ALA A 618 -7.69 0.51 -10.52
N ILE A 619 -7.69 1.16 -11.70
CA ILE A 619 -7.77 0.49 -13.01
C ILE A 619 -6.70 -0.60 -13.12
N ASP A 620 -5.49 -0.29 -12.69
CA ASP A 620 -4.36 -1.22 -12.76
C ASP A 620 -4.05 -1.87 -11.42
N CYS A 621 -4.21 -1.18 -10.29
CA CYS A 621 -3.90 -1.71 -8.97
C CYS A 621 -4.67 -0.98 -7.87
N SER A 622 -5.69 -1.62 -7.30
CA SER A 622 -6.34 -1.18 -6.07
C SER A 622 -5.68 -1.86 -4.87
N PRO A 623 -5.13 -1.11 -3.91
CA PRO A 623 -4.54 -1.74 -2.76
C PRO A 623 -5.62 -2.31 -1.86
N VAL A 624 -5.48 -3.53 -1.31
CA VAL A 624 -6.49 -4.20 -0.44
C VAL A 624 -6.61 -3.51 0.93
N PHE A 625 -5.58 -2.79 1.35
CA PHE A 625 -5.59 -1.92 2.53
C PHE A 625 -5.03 -0.54 2.16
N PRO A 626 -5.38 0.52 2.89
CA PRO A 626 -4.74 1.83 2.71
C PRO A 626 -3.21 1.70 2.80
N PRO A 627 -2.45 2.39 1.92
CA PRO A 627 -0.99 2.37 2.01
C PRO A 627 -0.53 2.99 3.34
N VAL A 628 0.51 2.41 3.93
CA VAL A 628 1.16 2.93 5.13
C VAL A 628 2.59 3.31 4.75
N TYR A 629 2.99 4.54 5.06
CA TYR A 629 4.35 5.03 4.83
C TYR A 629 5.02 5.27 6.17
N ILE A 630 6.17 4.64 6.39
CA ILE A 630 6.91 4.74 7.64
C ILE A 630 8.29 5.34 7.41
N SER A 631 8.66 6.25 8.30
CA SER A 631 10.02 6.77 8.41
C SER A 631 10.81 5.88 9.36
N TYR A 632 11.70 5.04 8.81
CA TYR A 632 12.56 4.17 9.61
C TYR A 632 13.41 4.93 10.64
N GLN A 633 13.81 6.16 10.32
CA GLN A 633 14.58 7.01 11.24
C GLN A 633 13.74 7.50 12.42
N GLU A 634 12.51 7.96 12.15
CA GLU A 634 11.61 8.42 13.21
C GLU A 634 11.21 7.26 14.12
N MET A 635 10.94 6.08 13.54
CA MET A 635 10.63 4.89 14.33
C MET A 635 11.84 4.45 15.16
N GLN A 636 13.04 4.44 14.59
CA GLN A 636 14.26 4.16 15.35
C GLN A 636 14.47 5.15 16.49
N ALA A 637 14.23 6.45 16.25
CA ALA A 637 14.32 7.47 17.30
C ALA A 637 13.24 7.32 18.38
N LYS A 638 12.05 6.85 18.02
CA LYS A 638 10.93 6.62 18.95
C LYS A 638 11.18 5.41 19.85
N TYR A 639 11.55 4.27 19.26
CA TYR A 639 11.58 2.98 19.97
C TYR A 639 12.97 2.62 20.49
N GLU A 640 14.04 3.15 19.89
CA GLU A 640 15.46 2.88 20.15
C GLU A 640 15.91 1.44 19.83
N THR A 641 15.14 0.42 20.28
CA THR A 641 15.45 -1.01 20.11
C THR A 641 14.24 -1.79 19.58
N ILE A 642 14.49 -2.98 19.03
CA ILE A 642 13.45 -3.90 18.57
C ILE A 642 12.59 -4.37 19.75
N ALA A 643 13.21 -4.75 20.87
CA ALA A 643 12.50 -5.23 22.06
C ALA A 643 11.49 -4.18 22.57
N ASN A 644 11.91 -2.92 22.71
CA ASN A 644 11.01 -1.83 23.10
C ASN A 644 9.85 -1.64 22.11
N CYS A 645 10.12 -1.76 20.80
CA CYS A 645 9.09 -1.66 19.78
C CYS A 645 8.05 -2.77 19.89
N VAL A 646 8.51 -3.99 20.13
CA VAL A 646 7.68 -5.19 20.30
C VAL A 646 6.86 -5.08 21.59
N ASP A 647 7.46 -4.70 22.71
CA ASP A 647 6.78 -4.52 23.99
C ASP A 647 5.67 -3.46 23.91
N GLU A 648 5.94 -2.28 23.33
CA GLU A 648 4.91 -1.24 23.13
C GLU A 648 3.79 -1.72 22.20
N THR A 649 4.14 -2.50 21.18
CA THR A 649 3.21 -3.04 20.20
C THR A 649 2.29 -4.10 20.81
N ILE A 650 2.84 -4.98 21.65
CA ILE A 650 2.11 -5.98 22.41
C ILE A 650 1.18 -5.31 23.43
N HIS A 651 1.70 -4.40 24.26
CA HIS A 651 0.93 -3.74 25.31
C HIS A 651 -0.20 -2.86 24.78
N HIS A 652 -0.09 -2.33 23.55
CA HIS A 652 -1.20 -1.64 22.91
C HIS A 652 -2.46 -2.50 22.78
N HIS A 653 -2.27 -3.81 22.61
CA HIS A 653 -3.31 -4.78 22.35
C HIS A 653 -3.71 -5.59 23.61
N ASP A 654 -3.02 -5.44 24.73
CA ASP A 654 -3.45 -5.94 26.05
C ASP A 654 -4.76 -5.27 26.53
N GLY A 655 -5.13 -4.12 25.95
CA GLY A 655 -6.41 -3.46 26.21
C GLY A 655 -7.64 -4.17 25.64
N PHE A 656 -7.46 -5.19 24.79
CA PHE A 656 -8.58 -5.89 24.14
C PHE A 656 -9.40 -6.74 25.10
N ASP A 657 -8.79 -7.33 26.13
CA ASP A 657 -9.52 -8.19 27.08
C ASP A 657 -10.34 -7.39 28.11
N ASN A 658 -10.04 -6.09 28.29
CA ASN A 658 -10.71 -5.23 29.28
C ASN A 658 -11.72 -4.24 28.67
N GLN A 659 -11.88 -4.25 27.35
CA GLN A 659 -12.92 -3.49 26.67
C GLN A 659 -13.83 -4.47 25.95
N SER A 660 -14.84 -4.99 26.66
CA SER A 660 -16.08 -5.37 25.97
C SER A 660 -16.43 -4.21 25.06
N PRO A 661 -16.62 -4.41 23.75
CA PRO A 661 -16.90 -3.31 22.85
C PRO A 661 -18.17 -2.65 23.36
N LYS A 662 -18.04 -1.44 23.93
CA LYS A 662 -19.15 -0.50 23.94
C LYS A 662 -19.37 -0.17 22.48
N LEU A 663 -20.12 -1.04 21.83
CA LEU A 663 -20.83 -0.77 20.59
C LEU A 663 -21.71 0.44 20.86
N ASN A 664 -21.13 1.62 20.68
CA ASN A 664 -21.88 2.85 20.63
C ASN A 664 -22.76 2.77 19.38
N GLY A 665 -23.97 2.26 19.56
CA GLY A 665 -25.17 2.69 18.85
C GLY A 665 -25.29 2.38 17.36
N MET A 666 -24.75 1.27 16.83
CA MET A 666 -25.07 0.84 15.45
C MET A 666 -25.14 -0.68 15.23
N GLN A 667 -25.51 -1.45 16.26
CA GLN A 667 -25.97 -2.83 16.10
C GLN A 667 -27.44 -2.91 16.51
N GLY A 668 -28.35 -3.00 15.54
CA GLY A 668 -29.77 -3.14 15.85
C GLY A 668 -30.74 -3.24 14.66
N THR A 669 -30.39 -2.78 13.45
CA THR A 669 -31.39 -2.70 12.36
C THR A 669 -30.99 -3.32 11.02
N PHE A 670 -29.72 -3.62 10.75
CA PHE A 670 -29.32 -4.03 9.40
C PHE A 670 -29.33 -5.55 9.11
N PHE A 671 -29.34 -6.42 10.12
CA PHE A 671 -29.21 -7.88 9.91
C PHE A 671 -30.54 -8.66 9.78
N ASN A 672 -31.71 -8.01 9.92
CA ASN A 672 -33.02 -8.71 9.89
C ASN A 672 -33.91 -8.43 8.67
N GLN A 673 -33.43 -7.72 7.63
CA GLN A 673 -34.29 -7.33 6.48
C GLN A 673 -34.09 -8.11 5.18
N TYR A 674 -33.34 -9.21 5.17
CA TYR A 674 -33.34 -10.16 4.05
C TYR A 674 -33.93 -11.52 4.46
N LYS A 675 -35.16 -11.50 4.97
CA LYS A 675 -36.07 -12.65 4.86
C LYS A 675 -37.09 -12.33 3.77
N LEU A 676 -36.85 -12.86 2.58
CA LEU A 676 -37.82 -12.99 1.50
C LEU A 676 -39.14 -13.54 2.05
N THR A 677 -40.13 -12.66 2.20
CA THR A 677 -41.53 -13.06 2.31
C THR A 677 -42.28 -12.49 1.11
N ASN A 678 -42.70 -13.42 0.25
CA ASN A 678 -43.60 -13.19 -0.86
C ASN A 678 -44.87 -12.47 -0.37
N LYS A 679 -45.07 -11.22 -0.79
CA LYS A 679 -46.40 -10.62 -0.93
C LYS A 679 -46.45 -9.75 -2.19
N LYS A 680 -46.94 -10.36 -3.27
CA LYS A 680 -47.52 -9.69 -4.43
C LYS A 680 -48.71 -8.82 -3.99
N LYS A 681 -48.59 -7.50 -4.10
CA LYS A 681 -49.63 -6.54 -4.53
C LYS A 681 -49.13 -5.11 -4.27
N GLY A 682 -49.09 -4.27 -5.32
CA GLY A 682 -48.99 -2.81 -5.16
C GLY A 682 -47.82 -2.08 -5.84
N ILE A 683 -47.19 -2.64 -6.89
CA ILE A 683 -46.13 -1.95 -7.66
C ILE A 683 -46.59 -1.60 -9.10
N GLU A 684 -47.82 -1.95 -9.49
CA GLU A 684 -48.32 -1.65 -10.84
C GLU A 684 -48.91 -0.23 -10.97
N ASP A 685 -49.27 0.44 -9.86
CA ASP A 685 -49.92 1.76 -9.90
C ASP A 685 -48.92 2.95 -9.85
N ILE A 686 -47.66 2.74 -9.48
CA ILE A 686 -46.64 3.82 -9.39
C ILE A 686 -45.88 3.99 -10.71
N VAL A 687 -45.82 2.95 -11.55
CA VAL A 687 -45.08 2.98 -12.83
C VAL A 687 -45.89 3.61 -13.98
N GLN A 688 -47.21 3.74 -13.84
CA GLN A 688 -48.05 4.37 -14.88
C GLN A 688 -48.12 5.90 -14.80
N ASP A 689 -47.86 6.51 -13.64
CA ASP A 689 -47.92 7.97 -13.49
C ASP A 689 -46.62 8.67 -13.95
N ASP A 690 -45.46 8.01 -13.80
CA ASP A 690 -44.16 8.53 -14.29
C ASP A 690 -44.00 8.45 -15.83
N LEU A 691 -44.75 7.55 -16.49
CA LEU A 691 -44.73 7.44 -17.96
C LEU A 691 -45.64 8.47 -18.66
N LYS A 692 -46.60 9.09 -17.94
CA LYS A 692 -47.42 10.19 -18.50
C LYS A 692 -46.74 11.55 -18.41
N ALA A 693 -45.88 11.77 -17.40
CA ALA A 693 -45.17 13.04 -17.22
C ALA A 693 -44.08 13.32 -18.28
N ASN A 694 -43.55 12.28 -18.94
CA ASN A 694 -42.49 12.42 -19.96
C ASN A 694 -43.00 12.61 -21.41
N SER A 695 -44.32 12.71 -21.63
CA SER A 695 -44.91 12.92 -22.97
C SER A 695 -45.30 14.37 -23.30
N VAL A 696 -45.02 15.33 -22.40
CA VAL A 696 -45.39 16.75 -22.57
C VAL A 696 -44.18 17.66 -22.85
N LEU A 697 -42.97 17.12 -22.99
CA LEU A 697 -41.74 17.87 -23.35
C LEU A 697 -41.19 17.54 -24.75
N GLN A 698 -42.06 17.10 -25.66
CA GLN A 698 -41.82 17.15 -27.10
C GLN A 698 -43.08 17.64 -27.83
N ASN A 699 -43.22 18.96 -27.90
CA ASN A 699 -43.87 19.72 -28.97
C ASN A 699 -43.23 21.09 -29.05
#